data_AF-A0A9W6SG43-F1
#
_entry.id   AF-A0A9W6SG43-F1
#
_cell.length_a   1.000
_cell.length_b   1.000
_cell.length_c   1.000
_cell.angle_alpha   90.00
_cell.angle_beta   90.00
_cell.angle_gamma   90.00
#
_symmetry.space_group_name_H-M   'P 1'
#
loop_
_entity.id
_entity.type
_entity.pdbx_description
1 polymer ?
#
loop_
_entity_poly.entity_id
_entity_poly.type
_entity_poly.pdbx_seq_one_letter_code
_entity_poly.pdbx_strand_id
1 'polypeptide(L)'
;MNRRHNVAVVGGAATLLASAPLTLIFAGLFSWFLPIVFAVTIVVGIGMGLRTLRAPLPVVVLAQLVGLALFLTWTSASGGAALGVVPTGSTLSDFGALFKDASDTAATATIPVPESPGLIFVAVLGIGVVAILVDLFTIGLRTPALSGVPMLAIYIVPMAVMEDTVPWLMFIPGALGYLWLLLTDNIHRVRRFGRRFAGDGRNIDMWEPSPLASTGRWLTAVGVAVALLLPLAIPGVNAAGLLASFGSGGNGDGDGGSGGEGAVRVNPAMNLRGALTQDKTTNLLNVVTDDPNPGYLRLYVTNEQSDEGWSWGGDFGSGVSMAQVGQRQGYDPNLPGKQYKATVTVLGMRESSLPLYPNPDEVSVGRGWNFDPVTSMATSDSRNTENLVYEFKFTHYQFDEKLLRTAPPVDQGSVIFTENTRVDPIESIQKLAERLTADKPTVYDKVKAVNQYFSPENGFKYSLSTERGTLGTGIEDFLQTKSGYCQQYAASMMMLLRAAHIPARGVIGFTSGTKSQNVVQLTNRNYHAWVEVYFQGYGWVPFDPTPSGNVYGAAEMPWAPDSDTIDRSSNGASEDPQGPRGASGDPSLAGKDPLDPNMEGVLAGDDASAPKGPATWPYWITALVVLAILLAQPGLRRTSLRSRRLRPNGDGTASAHLAWRELQDLLIDYDYQGPPSETPRGTADRLVERPKLTGEAAEGVHVLATAEETARYSVHPPDDETADRLAGAVGAVRAELATHAGRTGRLRIILFPPSVLRAWRAAMSRGVAGTANALARARGRVRRLLTGLIRARGRA
;
A
#
# COMPACT_ATOMS: atom_id res chain seq x y z
N MET A 1 -16.76 -27.30 -21.76
CA MET A 1 -15.84 -26.14 -21.65
C MET A 1 -16.50 -24.76 -21.49
N ASN A 2 -17.78 -24.56 -21.87
CA ASN A 2 -18.47 -23.26 -21.70
C ASN A 2 -18.58 -22.72 -20.26
N ARG A 3 -18.50 -23.59 -19.25
CA ARG A 3 -18.84 -23.23 -17.87
C ARG A 3 -17.73 -22.53 -17.07
N ARG A 4 -16.47 -22.59 -17.52
CA ARG A 4 -15.32 -22.04 -16.76
C ARG A 4 -15.01 -20.56 -17.06
N HIS A 5 -15.51 -20.00 -18.17
CA HIS A 5 -15.40 -18.56 -18.46
C HIS A 5 -16.10 -17.72 -17.39
N ASN A 6 -17.24 -18.19 -16.89
CA ASN A 6 -17.95 -17.52 -15.80
C ASN A 6 -17.12 -17.50 -14.51
N VAL A 7 -16.29 -18.52 -14.27
CA VAL A 7 -15.44 -18.58 -13.08
C VAL A 7 -14.27 -17.60 -13.20
N ALA A 8 -13.73 -17.37 -14.40
CA ALA A 8 -12.70 -16.36 -14.67
C ALA A 8 -13.18 -14.95 -14.32
N VAL A 9 -14.38 -14.59 -14.82
CA VAL A 9 -15.00 -13.28 -14.57
C VAL A 9 -15.30 -13.11 -13.08
N VAL A 10 -15.80 -14.14 -12.41
CA VAL A 10 -16.05 -14.09 -10.96
C VAL A 10 -14.74 -13.95 -10.18
N GLY A 11 -13.64 -14.60 -10.61
CA GLY A 11 -12.32 -14.44 -10.00
C GLY A 11 -11.78 -13.02 -10.14
N GLY A 12 -11.92 -12.41 -11.32
CA GLY A 12 -11.57 -11.00 -11.54
C GLY A 12 -12.40 -10.05 -10.67
N ALA A 13 -13.73 -10.24 -10.63
CA ALA A 13 -14.62 -9.44 -9.79
C ALA A 13 -14.30 -9.59 -8.30
N ALA A 14 -13.99 -10.80 -7.84
CA ALA A 14 -13.57 -11.05 -6.47
C ALA A 14 -12.24 -10.36 -6.14
N THR A 15 -11.31 -10.26 -7.11
CA THR A 15 -10.05 -9.53 -6.94
C THR A 15 -10.28 -8.02 -6.78
N LEU A 16 -11.20 -7.45 -7.57
CA LEU A 16 -11.59 -6.04 -7.44
C LEU A 16 -12.32 -5.75 -6.12
N LEU A 17 -13.12 -6.69 -5.62
CA LEU A 17 -13.75 -6.55 -4.31
C LEU A 17 -12.72 -6.68 -3.17
N ALA A 18 -11.68 -7.49 -3.34
CA ALA A 18 -10.59 -7.63 -2.38
C ALA A 18 -9.71 -6.38 -2.28
N SER A 19 -9.72 -5.48 -3.27
CA SER A 19 -9.00 -4.20 -3.22
C SER A 19 -9.75 -3.07 -2.49
N ALA A 20 -10.96 -3.33 -1.97
CA ALA A 20 -11.74 -2.34 -1.22
C ALA A 20 -10.98 -1.68 -0.04
N PRO A 21 -10.16 -2.39 0.75
CA PRO A 21 -9.40 -1.78 1.85
C PRO A 21 -8.44 -0.66 1.42
N LEU A 22 -7.97 -0.65 0.17
CA LEU A 22 -7.09 0.42 -0.33
C LEU A 22 -7.78 1.78 -0.42
N THR A 23 -9.12 1.82 -0.40
CA THR A 23 -9.89 3.07 -0.27
C THR A 23 -9.57 3.85 1.00
N LEU A 24 -9.00 3.21 2.02
CA LEU A 24 -8.58 3.87 3.25
C LEU A 24 -7.23 4.57 3.13
N ILE A 25 -6.40 4.16 2.16
CA ILE A 25 -5.06 4.70 1.95
C ILE A 25 -5.11 5.89 0.98
N PHE A 26 -5.86 5.76 -0.12
CA PHE A 26 -5.91 6.76 -1.19
C PHE A 26 -7.05 7.77 -1.00
N ALA A 27 -6.74 9.05 -1.17
CA ALA A 27 -7.71 10.14 -1.00
C ALA A 27 -8.84 10.17 -2.06
N GLY A 28 -8.56 9.85 -3.32
CA GLY A 28 -9.57 9.81 -4.39
C GLY A 28 -9.91 8.39 -4.83
N LEU A 29 -11.17 8.10 -5.17
CA LEU A 29 -11.59 6.74 -5.57
C LEU A 29 -11.30 6.43 -7.05
N PHE A 30 -11.41 7.41 -7.94
CA PHE A 30 -11.36 7.18 -9.39
C PHE A 30 -9.94 7.06 -9.96
N SER A 31 -8.98 7.76 -9.36
CA SER A 31 -7.58 7.87 -9.79
C SER A 31 -6.82 6.55 -9.74
N TRP A 32 -6.90 5.82 -8.63
CA TRP A 32 -6.21 4.53 -8.46
C TRP A 32 -7.08 3.34 -8.88
N PHE A 33 -8.40 3.38 -8.62
CA PHE A 33 -9.28 2.23 -8.84
C PHE A 33 -9.53 1.96 -10.33
N LEU A 34 -9.68 3.00 -11.14
CA LEU A 34 -9.97 2.85 -12.57
C LEU A 34 -8.82 2.15 -13.33
N PRO A 35 -7.53 2.52 -13.15
CA PRO A 35 -6.39 1.76 -13.68
C PRO A 35 -6.39 0.28 -13.29
N ILE A 36 -6.74 -0.04 -12.03
CA ILE A 36 -6.83 -1.42 -11.54
C ILE A 36 -7.93 -2.19 -12.27
N VAL A 37 -9.11 -1.58 -12.45
CA VAL A 37 -10.21 -2.21 -13.19
C VAL A 37 -9.78 -2.57 -14.61
N PHE A 38 -9.04 -1.68 -15.29
CA PHE A 38 -8.49 -1.96 -16.62
C PHE A 38 -7.47 -3.10 -16.58
N ALA A 39 -6.49 -3.06 -15.66
CA ALA A 39 -5.48 -4.12 -15.52
C ALA A 39 -6.11 -5.50 -15.31
N VAL A 40 -7.05 -5.62 -14.35
CA VAL A 40 -7.75 -6.88 -14.06
C VAL A 40 -8.56 -7.35 -15.26
N THR A 41 -9.24 -6.43 -15.97
CA THR A 41 -10.04 -6.79 -17.16
C THR A 41 -9.16 -7.29 -18.30
N ILE A 42 -8.00 -6.67 -18.53
CA ILE A 42 -7.01 -7.13 -19.53
C ILE A 42 -6.53 -8.54 -19.19
N VAL A 43 -6.12 -8.77 -17.94
CA VAL A 43 -5.64 -10.09 -17.47
C VAL A 43 -6.70 -11.17 -17.66
N VAL A 44 -7.94 -10.91 -17.23
CA VAL A 44 -9.06 -11.86 -17.38
C VAL A 44 -9.42 -12.07 -18.85
N GLY A 45 -9.43 -11.01 -19.66
CA GLY A 45 -9.75 -11.06 -21.08
C GLY A 45 -8.75 -11.88 -21.89
N ILE A 46 -7.45 -11.66 -21.68
CA ILE A 46 -6.36 -12.46 -22.27
C ILE A 46 -6.49 -13.92 -21.86
N GLY A 47 -6.67 -14.17 -20.56
CA GLY A 47 -6.83 -15.52 -20.01
C GLY A 47 -8.04 -16.26 -20.60
N MET A 48 -9.16 -15.57 -20.79
CA MET A 48 -10.34 -16.14 -21.45
C MET A 48 -10.08 -16.43 -22.93
N GLY A 49 -9.55 -15.45 -23.67
CA GLY A 49 -9.28 -15.56 -25.11
C GLY A 49 -8.34 -16.72 -25.43
N LEU A 50 -7.17 -16.78 -24.79
CA LEU A 50 -6.18 -17.82 -25.06
C LEU A 50 -6.66 -19.22 -24.65
N ARG A 51 -7.46 -19.34 -23.60
CA ARG A 51 -8.07 -20.63 -23.22
C ARG A 51 -9.16 -21.08 -24.19
N THR A 52 -9.87 -20.17 -24.85
CA THR A 52 -10.74 -20.56 -25.98
C THR A 52 -9.93 -21.16 -27.12
N LEU A 53 -8.71 -20.67 -27.36
CA LEU A 53 -7.77 -21.16 -28.35
C LEU A 53 -6.96 -22.40 -27.91
N ARG A 54 -7.21 -22.94 -26.71
CA ARG A 54 -6.49 -24.09 -26.11
C ARG A 54 -4.99 -23.83 -25.87
N ALA A 55 -4.57 -22.58 -25.64
CA ALA A 55 -3.21 -22.30 -25.22
C ALA A 55 -2.87 -23.09 -23.93
N PRO A 56 -1.66 -23.66 -23.81
CA PRO A 56 -1.22 -24.33 -22.60
C PRO A 56 -1.07 -23.33 -21.45
N LEU A 57 -1.12 -23.83 -20.20
CA LEU A 57 -1.12 -22.98 -19.01
C LEU A 57 0.05 -21.96 -18.96
N PRO A 58 1.31 -22.34 -19.24
CA PRO A 58 2.42 -21.39 -19.20
C PRO A 58 2.26 -20.25 -20.21
N VAL A 59 1.74 -20.53 -21.41
CA VAL A 59 1.50 -19.51 -22.44
C VAL A 59 0.42 -18.53 -22.01
N VAL A 60 -0.61 -18.99 -21.31
CA VAL A 60 -1.66 -18.11 -20.77
C VAL A 60 -1.09 -17.17 -19.72
N VAL A 61 -0.32 -17.70 -18.76
CA VAL A 61 0.30 -16.89 -17.69
C VAL A 61 1.29 -15.89 -18.26
N LEU A 62 2.15 -16.32 -19.19
CA LEU A 62 3.11 -15.45 -19.85
C LEU A 62 2.42 -14.32 -20.63
N ALA A 63 1.36 -14.63 -21.37
CA ALA A 63 0.60 -13.61 -22.08
C ALA A 63 -0.12 -12.63 -21.14
N GLN A 64 -0.57 -13.08 -19.96
CA GLN A 64 -1.15 -12.20 -18.94
C GLN A 64 -0.10 -11.27 -18.34
N LEU A 65 1.10 -11.77 -18.04
CA LEU A 65 2.23 -10.96 -17.58
C LEU A 65 2.64 -9.92 -18.62
N VAL A 66 2.76 -10.32 -19.89
CA VAL A 66 3.03 -9.41 -21.00
C VAL A 66 1.93 -8.37 -21.13
N GLY A 67 0.65 -8.77 -21.08
CA GLY A 67 -0.48 -7.84 -21.13
C GLY A 67 -0.47 -6.81 -20.01
N LEU A 68 -0.14 -7.23 -18.78
CA LEU A 68 0.01 -6.33 -17.64
C LEU A 68 1.20 -5.38 -17.82
N ALA A 69 2.35 -5.88 -18.27
CA ALA A 69 3.55 -5.07 -18.50
C ALA A 69 3.34 -4.02 -19.60
N LEU A 70 2.68 -4.39 -20.71
CA LEU A 70 2.32 -3.45 -21.78
C LEU A 70 1.35 -2.38 -21.28
N PHE A 71 0.38 -2.76 -20.44
CA PHE A 71 -0.55 -1.81 -19.83
C PHE A 71 0.17 -0.82 -18.91
N LEU A 72 1.04 -1.30 -18.01
CA LEU A 72 1.83 -0.46 -17.13
C LEU A 72 2.78 0.46 -17.90
N THR A 73 3.40 -0.03 -18.98
CA THR A 73 4.24 0.79 -19.86
C THR A 73 3.43 1.93 -20.48
N TRP A 74 2.23 1.63 -20.99
CA TRP A 74 1.35 2.61 -21.60
C TRP A 74 0.83 3.68 -20.63
N THR A 75 0.52 3.31 -19.39
CA THR A 75 -0.04 4.24 -18.40
C THR A 75 0.99 5.04 -17.64
N SER A 76 2.22 4.54 -17.53
CA SER A 76 3.19 5.03 -16.54
C SER A 76 4.54 5.45 -17.12
N ALA A 77 4.91 5.05 -18.34
CA ALA A 77 6.19 5.46 -18.96
C ALA A 77 6.03 6.73 -19.81
N SER A 78 6.77 7.78 -19.47
CA SER A 78 6.79 9.04 -20.20
C SER A 78 7.78 8.98 -21.37
N GLY A 79 7.31 8.55 -22.55
CA GLY A 79 7.97 8.80 -23.84
C GLY A 79 9.11 7.86 -24.27
N GLY A 80 9.67 7.03 -23.38
CA GLY A 80 10.78 6.12 -23.71
C GLY A 80 10.39 4.77 -24.34
N ALA A 81 9.10 4.42 -24.41
CA ALA A 81 8.63 3.14 -24.91
C ALA A 81 8.65 3.06 -26.45
N ALA A 82 9.11 1.96 -27.01
CA ALA A 82 9.07 1.75 -28.46
C ALA A 82 7.59 1.64 -28.91
N LEU A 83 7.19 2.46 -29.87
CA LEU A 83 5.79 2.64 -30.31
C LEU A 83 4.82 3.05 -29.17
N GLY A 84 5.33 3.56 -28.04
CA GLY A 84 4.54 3.97 -26.88
C GLY A 84 4.00 2.84 -26.00
N VAL A 85 4.25 1.56 -26.32
CA VAL A 85 3.64 0.41 -25.61
C VAL A 85 4.66 -0.68 -25.26
N VAL A 86 5.73 -0.85 -26.05
CA VAL A 86 6.70 -1.93 -25.83
C VAL A 86 7.78 -1.48 -24.83
N PRO A 87 8.05 -2.24 -23.75
CA PRO A 87 9.06 -1.89 -22.78
C PRO A 87 10.45 -1.83 -23.42
N THR A 88 11.17 -0.74 -23.22
CA THR A 88 12.57 -0.57 -23.62
C THR A 88 13.46 -0.48 -22.37
N GLY A 89 14.79 -0.41 -22.56
CA GLY A 89 15.71 -0.20 -21.43
C GLY A 89 15.41 1.06 -20.63
N SER A 90 14.97 2.15 -21.28
CA SER A 90 14.54 3.39 -20.60
C SER A 90 13.21 3.23 -19.86
N THR A 91 12.32 2.35 -20.30
CA THR A 91 11.09 2.03 -19.55
C THR A 91 11.41 1.35 -18.22
N LEU A 92 12.44 0.50 -18.17
CA LEU A 92 12.85 -0.14 -16.91
C LEU A 92 13.42 0.89 -15.92
N SER A 93 14.15 1.90 -16.38
CA SER A 93 14.60 2.99 -15.51
C SER A 93 13.44 3.85 -15.02
N ASP A 94 12.44 4.10 -15.87
CA ASP A 94 11.21 4.84 -15.47
C ASP A 94 10.43 4.06 -14.40
N PHE A 95 10.31 2.74 -14.54
CA PHE A 95 9.71 1.89 -13.50
C PHE A 95 10.51 1.91 -12.20
N GLY A 96 11.84 1.89 -12.26
CA GLY A 96 12.70 2.06 -11.10
C GLY A 96 12.45 3.40 -10.40
N ALA A 97 12.30 4.48 -11.16
CA ALA A 97 11.97 5.80 -10.63
C ALA A 97 10.57 5.82 -9.98
N LEU A 98 9.57 5.16 -10.56
CA LEU A 98 8.22 5.05 -9.98
C LEU A 98 8.19 4.20 -8.71
N PHE A 99 8.97 3.11 -8.65
CA PHE A 99 9.13 2.33 -7.42
C PHE A 99 9.80 3.14 -6.31
N LYS A 100 10.82 3.92 -6.66
CA LYS A 100 11.48 4.84 -5.72
C LYS A 100 10.52 5.93 -5.25
N ASP A 101 9.77 6.55 -6.15
CA ASP A 101 8.72 7.53 -5.83
C ASP A 101 7.65 6.93 -4.89
N ALA A 102 7.22 5.69 -5.14
CA ALA A 102 6.28 4.99 -4.28
C ALA A 102 6.85 4.75 -2.88
N SER A 103 8.12 4.31 -2.79
CA SER A 103 8.81 4.08 -1.52
C SER A 103 9.01 5.37 -0.73
N ASP A 104 9.50 6.42 -1.40
CA ASP A 104 9.72 7.74 -0.80
C ASP A 104 8.41 8.36 -0.33
N THR A 105 7.35 8.23 -1.12
CA THR A 105 6.01 8.69 -0.74
C THR A 105 5.47 7.87 0.43
N ALA A 106 5.58 6.55 0.40
CA ALA A 106 5.13 5.69 1.49
C ALA A 106 5.88 5.95 2.81
N ALA A 107 7.16 6.31 2.74
CA ALA A 107 7.98 6.64 3.90
C ALA A 107 7.70 8.03 4.48
N THR A 108 7.09 8.93 3.72
CA THR A 108 6.88 10.33 4.13
C THR A 108 5.41 10.73 4.25
N ALA A 109 4.49 9.96 3.66
CA ALA A 109 3.08 10.32 3.60
C ALA A 109 2.31 9.87 4.84
N THR A 110 1.54 10.81 5.40
CA THR A 110 0.49 10.53 6.39
C THR A 110 -0.80 10.15 5.67
N ILE A 111 -1.54 9.17 6.18
CA ILE A 111 -2.84 8.75 5.62
C ILE A 111 -3.89 9.87 5.83
N PRO A 112 -4.70 10.22 4.82
CA PRO A 112 -4.76 9.69 3.46
C PRO A 112 -3.58 10.15 2.60
N VAL A 113 -2.92 9.20 1.94
CA VAL A 113 -1.72 9.44 1.15
C VAL A 113 -2.10 10.21 -0.13
N PRO A 114 -1.40 11.33 -0.45
CA PRO A 114 -1.63 12.04 -1.71
C PRO A 114 -1.36 11.12 -2.91
N GLU A 115 -2.11 11.34 -3.99
CA GLU A 115 -2.05 10.51 -5.19
C GLU A 115 -0.71 10.72 -5.94
N SER A 116 0.31 9.92 -5.60
CA SER A 116 1.55 9.90 -6.36
C SER A 116 1.48 8.89 -7.53
N PRO A 117 2.05 9.21 -8.70
CA PRO A 117 2.14 8.28 -9.82
C PRO A 117 2.81 6.95 -9.45
N GLY A 118 3.83 6.99 -8.59
CA GLY A 118 4.52 5.79 -8.10
C GLY A 118 3.61 4.87 -7.29
N LEU A 119 2.81 5.40 -6.35
CA LEU A 119 1.90 4.57 -5.55
C LEU A 119 0.79 3.94 -6.38
N ILE A 120 0.23 4.68 -7.35
CA ILE A 120 -0.76 4.14 -8.28
C ILE A 120 -0.12 3.02 -9.12
N PHE A 121 1.10 3.22 -9.62
CA PHE A 121 1.84 2.20 -10.36
C PHE A 121 2.03 0.91 -9.55
N VAL A 122 2.49 1.00 -8.30
CA VAL A 122 2.68 -0.16 -7.42
C VAL A 122 1.36 -0.85 -7.10
N ALA A 123 0.28 -0.10 -6.85
CA ALA A 123 -1.05 -0.67 -6.60
C ALA A 123 -1.59 -1.43 -7.81
N VAL A 124 -1.46 -0.87 -9.01
CA VAL A 124 -1.88 -1.51 -10.28
C VAL A 124 -1.05 -2.77 -10.56
N LEU A 125 0.27 -2.71 -10.38
CA LEU A 125 1.15 -3.85 -10.54
C LEU A 125 0.79 -4.97 -9.55
N GLY A 126 0.68 -4.65 -8.26
CA GLY A 126 0.37 -5.61 -7.21
C GLY A 126 -0.96 -6.30 -7.43
N ILE A 127 -2.04 -5.54 -7.68
CA ILE A 127 -3.37 -6.14 -7.93
C ILE A 127 -3.43 -6.87 -9.26
N GLY A 128 -2.72 -6.38 -10.29
CA GLY A 128 -2.56 -7.08 -11.56
C GLY A 128 -1.94 -8.46 -11.37
N VAL A 129 -0.88 -8.56 -10.58
CA VAL A 129 -0.24 -9.85 -10.22
C VAL A 129 -1.19 -10.73 -9.42
N VAL A 130 -1.91 -10.18 -8.44
CA VAL A 130 -2.93 -10.94 -7.69
C VAL A 130 -4.01 -11.49 -8.62
N ALA A 131 -4.48 -10.72 -9.61
CA ALA A 131 -5.45 -11.19 -10.59
C ALA A 131 -4.91 -12.37 -11.42
N ILE A 132 -3.63 -12.35 -11.80
CA ILE A 132 -2.97 -13.47 -12.50
C ILE A 132 -2.93 -14.70 -11.60
N LEU A 133 -2.55 -14.55 -10.32
CA LEU A 133 -2.50 -15.66 -9.35
C LEU A 133 -3.89 -16.24 -9.07
N VAL A 134 -4.90 -15.39 -8.91
CA VAL A 134 -6.31 -15.82 -8.72
C VAL A 134 -6.77 -16.62 -9.92
N ASP A 135 -6.48 -16.18 -11.14
CA ASP A 135 -6.84 -16.88 -12.38
C ASP A 135 -6.05 -18.19 -12.56
N LEU A 136 -4.77 -18.21 -12.21
CA LEU A 136 -3.91 -19.40 -12.16
C LEU A 136 -4.46 -20.45 -11.19
N PHE A 137 -4.76 -20.08 -9.94
CA PHE A 137 -5.30 -21.02 -8.94
C PHE A 137 -6.69 -21.52 -9.31
N THR A 138 -7.55 -20.61 -9.74
CA THR A 138 -8.96 -20.92 -10.01
C THR A 138 -9.11 -21.80 -11.26
N ILE A 139 -8.43 -21.46 -12.35
CA ILE A 139 -8.63 -22.10 -13.66
C ILE A 139 -7.50 -23.04 -14.04
N GLY A 140 -6.25 -22.60 -13.83
CA GLY A 140 -5.05 -23.36 -14.15
C GLY A 140 -4.88 -24.59 -13.26
N LEU A 141 -4.66 -24.37 -11.97
CA LEU A 141 -4.43 -25.41 -10.97
C LEU A 141 -5.73 -26.05 -10.45
N ARG A 142 -6.89 -25.42 -10.72
CA ARG A 142 -8.22 -25.94 -10.37
C ARG A 142 -8.43 -26.08 -8.85
N THR A 143 -7.85 -25.15 -8.10
CA THR A 143 -7.91 -25.07 -6.64
C THR A 143 -8.34 -23.65 -6.23
N PRO A 144 -9.63 -23.27 -6.42
CA PRO A 144 -10.09 -21.91 -6.13
C PRO A 144 -9.93 -21.52 -4.65
N ALA A 145 -9.88 -22.49 -3.73
CA ALA A 145 -9.60 -22.21 -2.33
C ALA A 145 -8.23 -21.54 -2.11
N LEU A 146 -7.23 -21.83 -2.94
CA LEU A 146 -5.91 -21.19 -2.86
C LEU A 146 -5.94 -19.73 -3.33
N SER A 147 -6.98 -19.28 -4.05
CA SER A 147 -7.11 -17.89 -4.48
C SER A 147 -7.37 -16.91 -3.31
N GLY A 148 -7.81 -17.42 -2.15
CA GLY A 148 -7.97 -16.59 -0.95
C GLY A 148 -6.65 -16.04 -0.43
N VAL A 149 -5.53 -16.76 -0.62
CA VAL A 149 -4.19 -16.35 -0.14
C VAL A 149 -3.72 -15.05 -0.82
N PRO A 150 -3.62 -14.97 -2.17
CA PRO A 150 -3.20 -13.73 -2.83
C PRO A 150 -4.23 -12.59 -2.67
N MET A 151 -5.53 -12.90 -2.49
CA MET A 151 -6.52 -11.87 -2.14
C MET A 151 -6.30 -11.29 -0.74
N LEU A 152 -5.94 -12.14 0.23
CA LEU A 152 -5.64 -11.71 1.60
C LEU A 152 -4.34 -10.89 1.65
N ALA A 153 -3.38 -11.17 0.76
CA ALA A 153 -2.17 -10.35 0.64
C ALA A 153 -2.46 -8.87 0.33
N ILE A 154 -3.55 -8.56 -0.39
CA ILE A 154 -3.97 -7.17 -0.62
C ILE A 154 -4.32 -6.46 0.70
N TYR A 155 -4.85 -7.20 1.68
CA TYR A 155 -5.21 -6.66 3.00
C TYR A 155 -4.00 -6.32 3.87
N ILE A 156 -2.85 -6.95 3.61
CA ILE A 156 -1.62 -6.70 4.36
C ILE A 156 -1.15 -5.26 4.16
N VAL A 157 -1.36 -4.68 2.97
CA VAL A 157 -0.87 -3.34 2.63
C VAL A 157 -1.49 -2.24 3.53
N PRO A 158 -2.82 -2.05 3.60
CA PRO A 158 -3.39 -1.07 4.52
C PRO A 158 -3.11 -1.38 5.99
N MET A 159 -3.03 -2.66 6.38
CA MET A 159 -2.67 -3.03 7.76
C MET A 159 -1.21 -2.71 8.12
N ALA A 160 -0.30 -2.66 7.15
CA ALA A 160 1.09 -2.31 7.36
C ALA A 160 1.32 -0.80 7.42
N VAL A 161 0.45 -0.02 6.78
CA VAL A 161 0.60 1.44 6.66
C VAL A 161 -0.27 2.18 7.68
N MET A 162 -1.43 1.63 8.08
CA MET A 162 -2.33 2.25 9.05
C MET A 162 -1.91 1.93 10.48
N GLU A 163 -1.71 2.97 11.28
CA GLU A 163 -1.48 2.85 12.73
C GLU A 163 -2.76 2.40 13.49
N ASP A 164 -3.93 2.69 12.91
CA ASP A 164 -5.25 2.25 13.39
C ASP A 164 -5.65 0.90 12.80
N THR A 165 -6.43 0.12 13.57
CA THR A 165 -7.01 -1.12 13.08
C THR A 165 -7.93 -0.85 11.89
N VAL A 166 -7.61 -1.43 10.72
CA VAL A 166 -8.46 -1.38 9.53
C VAL A 166 -9.88 -1.84 9.91
N PRO A 167 -10.93 -1.03 9.66
CA PRO A 167 -12.29 -1.39 9.99
C PRO A 167 -12.66 -2.74 9.37
N TRP A 168 -13.14 -3.68 10.19
CA TRP A 168 -13.55 -5.02 9.75
C TRP A 168 -14.60 -4.99 8.61
N LEU A 169 -15.36 -3.89 8.50
CA LEU A 169 -16.30 -3.65 7.41
C LEU A 169 -15.62 -3.69 6.02
N MET A 170 -14.35 -3.26 5.92
CA MET A 170 -13.59 -3.31 4.66
C MET A 170 -13.17 -4.72 4.27
N PHE A 171 -13.26 -5.69 5.18
CA PHE A 171 -13.05 -7.11 4.87
C PHE A 171 -14.28 -7.75 4.19
N ILE A 172 -15.48 -7.21 4.42
CA ILE A 172 -16.75 -7.79 3.92
C ILE A 172 -16.75 -7.91 2.38
N PRO A 173 -16.39 -6.88 1.58
CA PRO A 173 -16.42 -6.98 0.13
C PRO A 173 -15.50 -8.10 -0.39
N GLY A 174 -14.26 -8.16 0.10
CA GLY A 174 -13.30 -9.20 -0.28
C GLY A 174 -13.77 -10.60 0.11
N ALA A 175 -14.30 -10.77 1.32
CA ALA A 175 -14.87 -12.04 1.78
C ALA A 175 -16.08 -12.47 0.93
N LEU A 176 -16.99 -11.56 0.62
CA LEU A 176 -18.13 -11.83 -0.27
C LEU A 176 -17.67 -12.22 -1.67
N GLY A 177 -16.64 -11.56 -2.20
CA GLY A 177 -16.02 -11.90 -3.48
C GLY A 177 -15.45 -13.32 -3.50
N TYR A 178 -14.64 -13.67 -2.50
CA TYR A 178 -14.06 -15.01 -2.35
C TYR A 178 -15.13 -16.11 -2.18
N LEU A 179 -16.15 -15.85 -1.35
CA LEU A 179 -17.27 -16.76 -1.16
C LEU A 179 -18.09 -16.95 -2.44
N TRP A 180 -18.29 -15.87 -3.21
CA TRP A 180 -18.95 -15.94 -4.50
C TRP A 180 -18.15 -16.80 -5.49
N LEU A 181 -16.83 -16.70 -5.49
CA LEU A 181 -15.94 -17.54 -6.29
C LEU A 181 -16.04 -19.03 -5.89
N LEU A 182 -15.93 -19.34 -4.60
CA LEU A 182 -16.06 -20.71 -4.09
C LEU A 182 -17.43 -21.32 -4.38
N LEU A 183 -18.50 -20.56 -4.16
CA LEU A 183 -19.86 -21.01 -4.45
C LEU A 183 -20.00 -21.31 -5.94
N THR A 184 -19.46 -20.45 -6.79
CA THR A 184 -19.49 -20.64 -8.24
C THR A 184 -18.74 -21.92 -8.64
N ASP A 185 -17.53 -22.18 -8.13
CA ASP A 185 -16.82 -23.43 -8.45
C ASP A 185 -17.54 -24.68 -7.89
N ASN A 186 -18.04 -24.63 -6.66
CA ASN A 186 -18.76 -25.75 -6.03
C ASN A 186 -20.02 -26.13 -6.81
N ILE A 187 -20.83 -25.14 -7.22
CA ILE A 187 -21.99 -25.39 -8.10
C ILE A 187 -21.53 -26.08 -9.40
N HIS A 188 -20.38 -25.70 -9.94
CA HIS A 188 -19.83 -26.30 -11.15
C HIS A 188 -19.25 -27.71 -10.95
N ARG A 189 -18.72 -28.05 -9.78
CA ARG A 189 -18.28 -29.41 -9.43
C ARG A 189 -19.46 -30.34 -9.21
N VAL A 190 -20.46 -29.91 -8.45
CA VAL A 190 -21.68 -30.70 -8.18
C VAL A 190 -22.44 -30.97 -9.48
N ARG A 191 -22.53 -30.00 -10.41
CA ARG A 191 -23.12 -30.21 -11.75
C ARG A 191 -22.37 -31.20 -12.64
N ARG A 192 -21.13 -31.57 -12.33
CA ARG A 192 -20.35 -32.58 -13.08
C ARG A 192 -20.60 -34.01 -12.60
N PHE A 193 -21.04 -34.19 -11.35
CA PHE A 193 -21.30 -35.50 -10.75
C PHE A 193 -22.64 -36.14 -11.18
N GLY A 194 -23.37 -35.53 -12.13
CA GLY A 194 -24.45 -36.18 -12.88
C GLY A 194 -25.86 -35.85 -12.42
N ARG A 195 -26.76 -35.74 -13.41
CA ARG A 195 -28.22 -35.92 -13.20
C ARG A 195 -28.42 -37.37 -12.77
N ARG A 196 -28.97 -37.59 -11.59
CA ARG A 196 -29.46 -38.92 -11.21
C ARG A 196 -30.76 -39.16 -11.96
N PHE A 197 -30.82 -40.23 -12.74
CA PHE A 197 -32.09 -40.81 -13.16
C PHE A 197 -32.62 -41.59 -11.96
N ALA A 198 -33.59 -41.04 -11.22
CA ALA A 198 -34.48 -41.91 -10.47
C ALA A 198 -35.38 -42.59 -11.50
N GLY A 199 -35.52 -43.91 -11.42
CA GLY A 199 -36.26 -44.76 -12.35
C GLY A 199 -37.77 -44.54 -12.40
N ASP A 200 -38.25 -43.31 -12.14
CA ASP A 200 -39.67 -42.98 -11.98
C ASP A 200 -40.11 -41.80 -12.87
N GLY A 201 -39.37 -41.51 -13.95
CA GLY A 201 -39.77 -40.53 -14.97
C GLY A 201 -39.84 -39.06 -14.54
N ARG A 202 -39.63 -38.75 -13.25
CA ARG A 202 -39.59 -37.38 -12.73
C ARG A 202 -38.18 -36.81 -12.80
N ASN A 203 -38.03 -35.68 -13.48
CA ASN A 203 -36.82 -34.85 -13.40
C ASN A 203 -36.66 -34.36 -11.96
N ILE A 204 -35.71 -34.94 -11.22
CA ILE A 204 -35.37 -34.47 -9.88
C ILE A 204 -34.62 -33.15 -10.00
N ASP A 205 -35.21 -32.09 -9.46
CA ASP A 205 -34.62 -30.77 -9.40
C ASP A 205 -33.44 -30.76 -8.41
N MET A 206 -32.38 -30.01 -8.74
CA MET A 206 -31.12 -29.88 -7.98
C MET A 206 -31.30 -29.38 -6.52
N TRP A 207 -32.53 -29.11 -6.09
CA TRP A 207 -32.91 -28.48 -4.84
C TRP A 207 -33.80 -29.34 -3.93
N GLU A 208 -34.05 -30.60 -4.28
CA GLU A 208 -34.54 -31.56 -3.28
C GLU A 208 -33.48 -31.78 -2.18
N PRO A 209 -33.89 -31.85 -0.90
CA PRO A 209 -32.98 -31.96 0.23
C PRO A 209 -32.34 -33.35 0.23
N SER A 210 -31.27 -33.53 -0.54
CA SER A 210 -30.38 -34.67 -0.37
C SER A 210 -29.39 -34.39 0.77
N PRO A 211 -29.05 -35.39 1.60
CA PRO A 211 -28.12 -35.25 2.71
C PRO A 211 -26.76 -34.63 2.33
N LEU A 212 -26.32 -34.85 1.07
CA LEU A 212 -25.04 -34.37 0.55
C LEU A 212 -25.07 -32.87 0.14
N ALA A 213 -26.23 -32.37 -0.33
CA ALA A 213 -26.40 -30.96 -0.64
C ALA A 213 -26.51 -30.10 0.65
N SER A 214 -27.03 -30.66 1.74
CA SER A 214 -26.96 -30.03 3.07
C SER A 214 -25.54 -29.95 3.61
N THR A 215 -24.68 -30.95 3.39
CA THR A 215 -23.29 -30.93 3.86
C THR A 215 -22.48 -29.84 3.19
N GLY A 216 -22.58 -29.69 1.86
CA GLY A 216 -21.90 -28.60 1.15
C GLY A 216 -22.37 -27.20 1.56
N ARG A 217 -23.66 -27.06 1.90
CA ARG A 217 -24.25 -25.81 2.41
C ARG A 217 -23.81 -25.49 3.83
N TRP A 218 -23.75 -26.50 4.70
CA TRP A 218 -23.30 -26.36 6.07
C TRP A 218 -21.82 -26.01 6.11
N LEU A 219 -20.96 -26.67 5.30
CA LEU A 219 -19.54 -26.34 5.22
C LEU A 219 -19.30 -24.90 4.72
N THR A 220 -20.11 -24.43 3.77
CA THR A 220 -20.04 -23.04 3.28
C THR A 220 -20.52 -22.05 4.34
N ALA A 221 -21.65 -22.33 4.99
CA ALA A 221 -22.19 -21.46 6.04
C ALA A 221 -21.28 -21.40 7.28
N VAL A 222 -20.69 -22.53 7.66
CA VAL A 222 -19.68 -22.61 8.73
C VAL A 222 -18.42 -21.89 8.30
N GLY A 223 -17.93 -22.06 7.07
CA GLY A 223 -16.77 -21.33 6.56
C GLY A 223 -17.00 -19.81 6.56
N VAL A 224 -18.19 -19.35 6.18
CA VAL A 224 -18.59 -17.93 6.23
C VAL A 224 -18.67 -17.44 7.67
N ALA A 225 -19.31 -18.21 8.55
CA ALA A 225 -19.45 -17.86 9.97
C ALA A 225 -18.09 -17.80 10.65
N VAL A 226 -17.22 -18.78 10.42
CA VAL A 226 -15.84 -18.81 10.91
C VAL A 226 -15.06 -17.62 10.34
N ALA A 227 -15.15 -17.32 9.04
CA ALA A 227 -14.45 -16.17 8.44
C ALA A 227 -14.95 -14.80 8.95
N LEU A 228 -16.22 -14.68 9.34
CA LEU A 228 -16.80 -13.47 9.93
C LEU A 228 -16.53 -13.37 11.44
N LEU A 229 -16.44 -14.50 12.14
CA LEU A 229 -16.21 -14.57 13.58
C LEU A 229 -14.73 -14.60 13.95
N LEU A 230 -13.83 -15.11 13.08
CA LEU A 230 -12.39 -15.16 13.34
C LEU A 230 -11.81 -13.77 13.68
N PRO A 231 -12.11 -12.71 12.91
CA PRO A 231 -11.60 -11.38 13.22
C PRO A 231 -12.14 -10.82 14.54
N LEU A 232 -13.34 -11.23 14.95
CA LEU A 232 -13.96 -10.83 16.23
C LEU A 232 -13.43 -11.65 17.42
N ALA A 233 -13.02 -12.90 17.17
CA ALA A 233 -12.53 -13.83 18.18
C ALA A 233 -11.04 -13.66 18.49
N ILE A 234 -10.30 -12.88 17.68
CA ILE A 234 -8.90 -12.56 17.92
C ILE A 234 -8.74 -11.05 18.14
N PRO A 235 -8.99 -10.54 19.36
CA PRO A 235 -8.68 -9.16 19.72
C PRO A 235 -7.16 -8.97 19.71
N GLY A 236 -6.65 -7.98 18.97
CA GLY A 236 -5.25 -7.54 19.09
C GLY A 236 -4.24 -8.23 18.18
N VAL A 237 -4.62 -8.74 17.00
CA VAL A 237 -3.61 -9.16 15.99
C VAL A 237 -3.00 -7.92 15.35
N ASN A 238 -1.95 -7.40 15.98
CA ASN A 238 -1.00 -6.53 15.31
C ASN A 238 -0.30 -7.42 14.28
N ALA A 239 -0.53 -7.17 12.99
CA ALA A 239 0.03 -7.98 11.90
C ALA A 239 1.56 -8.06 11.95
N ALA A 240 2.23 -7.12 12.63
CA ALA A 240 3.65 -7.18 12.98
C ALA A 240 4.07 -8.54 13.58
N GLY A 241 3.26 -9.14 14.46
CA GLY A 241 3.55 -10.45 15.05
C GLY A 241 3.33 -11.64 14.09
N LEU A 242 2.39 -11.52 13.15
CA LEU A 242 2.13 -12.58 12.16
C LEU A 242 3.17 -12.55 11.03
N LEU A 243 3.59 -11.34 10.60
CA LEU A 243 4.63 -11.14 9.59
C LEU A 243 6.00 -11.59 10.09
N ALA A 244 6.33 -11.33 11.35
CA ALA A 244 7.57 -11.80 12.00
C ALA A 244 7.70 -13.34 11.96
N SER A 245 6.58 -14.07 12.09
CA SER A 245 6.58 -15.54 12.02
C SER A 245 6.67 -16.12 10.60
N PHE A 246 6.34 -15.35 9.56
CA PHE A 246 6.44 -15.78 8.15
C PHE A 246 7.73 -15.32 7.46
N GLY A 247 8.40 -14.28 7.97
CA GLY A 247 9.69 -13.80 7.47
C GLY A 247 10.90 -14.65 7.90
N SER A 248 10.78 -15.49 8.94
CA SER A 248 11.91 -16.26 9.50
C SER A 248 12.18 -17.62 8.82
N GLY A 249 11.52 -17.92 7.69
CA GLY A 249 11.56 -19.24 7.05
C GLY A 249 12.28 -19.35 5.70
N GLY A 250 12.97 -18.29 5.24
CA GLY A 250 13.66 -18.30 3.94
C GLY A 250 15.17 -18.32 4.08
N ASN A 251 15.80 -19.47 3.83
CA ASN A 251 17.26 -19.60 3.62
C ASN A 251 17.67 -18.88 2.31
N GLY A 252 17.69 -17.56 2.33
CA GLY A 252 18.42 -16.75 1.36
C GLY A 252 19.63 -16.15 2.07
N ASP A 253 20.83 -16.47 1.60
CA ASP A 253 22.07 -15.84 2.06
C ASP A 253 22.04 -14.35 1.69
N GLY A 254 21.45 -13.55 2.56
CA GLY A 254 21.48 -12.09 2.54
C GLY A 254 21.98 -11.65 3.90
N ASP A 255 23.14 -10.98 3.90
CA ASP A 255 23.82 -10.46 5.08
C ASP A 255 22.92 -9.41 5.77
N GLY A 256 22.18 -9.85 6.79
CA GLY A 256 21.22 -9.05 7.54
C GLY A 256 21.28 -9.48 9.00
N GLY A 257 21.86 -8.60 9.82
CA GLY A 257 22.15 -8.83 11.22
C GLY A 257 20.97 -9.36 12.04
N SER A 258 21.32 -10.19 13.01
CA SER A 258 20.47 -10.91 13.96
C SER A 258 19.29 -10.09 14.52
N GLY A 259 18.07 -10.46 14.15
CA GLY A 259 16.84 -9.91 14.71
C GLY A 259 16.37 -10.69 15.94
N GLY A 260 16.38 -10.03 17.11
CA GLY A 260 15.58 -10.40 18.27
C GLY A 260 14.13 -9.96 18.09
N GLU A 261 13.19 -10.77 18.58
CA GLU A 261 11.76 -10.51 18.57
C GLU A 261 11.41 -9.18 19.27
N GLY A 262 10.99 -8.18 18.50
CA GLY A 262 10.49 -6.91 19.03
C GLY A 262 9.58 -6.23 18.02
N ALA A 263 8.49 -5.63 18.50
CA ALA A 263 7.53 -4.89 17.68
C ALA A 263 8.24 -3.92 16.73
N VAL A 264 7.76 -3.78 15.49
CA VAL A 264 8.25 -2.80 14.51
C VAL A 264 8.09 -1.40 15.12
N ARG A 265 9.16 -0.88 15.73
CA ARG A 265 9.22 0.46 16.29
C ARG A 265 9.48 1.42 15.13
N VAL A 266 8.50 2.28 14.83
CA VAL A 266 8.65 3.34 13.82
C VAL A 266 9.78 4.27 14.27
N ASN A 267 10.70 4.60 13.36
CA ASN A 267 11.86 5.43 13.64
C ASN A 267 11.42 6.85 14.06
N PRO A 268 11.71 7.32 15.30
CA PRO A 268 11.31 8.65 15.79
C PRO A 268 11.78 9.82 14.91
N ALA A 269 12.87 9.64 14.15
CA ALA A 269 13.35 10.64 13.20
C ALA A 269 12.41 10.81 11.99
N MET A 270 11.70 9.76 11.57
CA MET A 270 10.68 9.85 10.52
C MET A 270 9.47 10.65 11.01
N ASN A 271 9.08 10.48 12.28
CA ASN A 271 8.01 11.25 12.92
C ASN A 271 8.37 12.74 13.03
N LEU A 272 9.64 13.07 13.33
CA LEU A 272 10.14 14.45 13.39
C LEU A 272 9.96 15.20 12.06
N ARG A 273 10.43 14.63 10.95
CA ARG A 273 10.27 15.25 9.63
C ARG A 273 8.79 15.38 9.26
N GLY A 274 8.01 14.31 9.42
CA GLY A 274 6.59 14.29 9.12
C GLY A 274 5.80 15.34 9.90
N ALA A 275 6.12 15.54 11.18
CA ALA A 275 5.48 16.56 12.02
C ALA A 275 5.83 18.00 11.60
N LEU A 276 7.08 18.25 11.20
CA LEU A 276 7.57 19.57 10.79
C LEU A 276 7.11 19.99 9.39
N THR A 277 6.83 19.04 8.48
CA THR A 277 6.36 19.32 7.12
C THR A 277 4.84 19.46 7.00
N GLN A 278 4.09 19.32 8.10
CA GLN A 278 2.63 19.48 8.09
C GLN A 278 2.24 20.95 7.93
N ASP A 279 1.40 21.23 6.92
CA ASP A 279 0.86 22.58 6.66
C ASP A 279 0.01 23.11 7.83
N LYS A 280 -0.64 22.21 8.57
CA LYS A 280 -1.53 22.55 9.69
C LYS A 280 -0.82 22.39 11.02
N THR A 281 -0.73 23.49 11.78
CA THR A 281 -0.28 23.44 13.17
C THR A 281 -1.32 22.70 14.02
N THR A 282 -0.89 21.61 14.67
CA THR A 282 -1.72 20.80 15.57
C THR A 282 -1.14 20.84 16.97
N ASN A 283 -2.00 21.02 17.98
CA ASN A 283 -1.59 20.98 19.37
C ASN A 283 -1.43 19.52 19.81
N LEU A 284 -0.24 19.16 20.28
CA LEU A 284 0.10 17.78 20.63
C LEU A 284 0.01 17.55 22.12
N LEU A 285 0.47 18.50 22.92
CA LEU A 285 0.47 18.40 24.37
C LEU A 285 0.50 19.77 25.05
N ASN A 286 -0.11 19.82 26.23
CA ASN A 286 -0.06 20.97 27.13
C ASN A 286 0.71 20.57 28.38
N VAL A 287 1.69 21.37 28.78
CA VAL A 287 2.46 21.17 30.02
C VAL A 287 2.15 22.29 30.98
N VAL A 288 1.60 21.96 32.15
CA VAL A 288 1.43 22.92 33.25
C VAL A 288 2.63 22.80 34.17
N THR A 289 3.43 23.85 34.32
CA THR A 289 4.62 23.84 35.18
C THR A 289 4.81 25.14 35.96
N ASP A 290 5.36 25.01 37.17
CA ASP A 290 5.77 26.12 38.03
C ASP A 290 7.21 26.61 37.78
N ASP A 291 7.93 25.99 36.83
CA ASP A 291 9.22 26.49 36.36
C ASP A 291 9.01 27.79 35.55
N PRO A 292 9.60 28.93 35.94
CA PRO A 292 9.52 30.17 35.17
C PRO A 292 10.06 30.01 33.75
N ASN A 293 11.13 29.24 33.55
CA ASN A 293 11.85 29.09 32.28
C ASN A 293 12.05 27.61 31.95
N PRO A 294 11.00 26.88 31.55
CA PRO A 294 11.13 25.47 31.21
C PRO A 294 12.03 25.28 29.98
N GLY A 295 13.00 24.37 30.07
CA GLY A 295 13.85 23.98 28.96
C GLY A 295 13.15 23.05 27.96
N TYR A 296 13.95 22.30 27.19
CA TYR A 296 13.41 21.31 26.25
C TYR A 296 12.84 20.09 26.96
N LEU A 297 11.72 19.59 26.43
CA LEU A 297 11.01 18.42 26.92
C LEU A 297 11.43 17.18 26.13
N ARG A 298 12.17 16.27 26.76
CA ARG A 298 12.74 15.06 26.13
C ARG A 298 11.66 14.02 25.88
N LEU A 299 11.68 13.40 24.70
CA LEU A 299 10.83 12.26 24.36
C LEU A 299 11.66 10.97 24.15
N TYR A 300 12.72 11.04 23.36
CA TYR A 300 13.61 9.92 23.06
C TYR A 300 15.08 10.32 23.20
N VAL A 301 15.90 9.39 23.68
CA VAL A 301 17.36 9.51 23.80
C VAL A 301 17.98 8.32 23.10
N THR A 302 19.03 8.55 22.32
CA THR A 302 19.82 7.48 21.72
C THR A 302 21.30 7.70 21.96
N ASN A 303 21.98 6.61 22.32
CA ASN A 303 23.43 6.50 22.36
C ASN A 303 23.98 5.78 21.11
N GLU A 304 23.12 5.19 20.28
CA GLU A 304 23.50 4.46 19.08
C GLU A 304 23.49 5.34 17.84
N GLN A 305 24.36 5.00 16.89
CA GLN A 305 24.58 5.79 15.69
C GLN A 305 24.87 4.89 14.49
N SER A 306 24.43 5.30 13.30
CA SER A 306 24.81 4.72 12.01
C SER A 306 25.40 5.77 11.07
N ASP A 307 25.94 5.32 9.93
CA ASP A 307 26.51 6.18 8.87
C ASP A 307 25.49 7.14 8.24
N GLU A 308 24.19 6.80 8.30
CA GLU A 308 23.08 7.59 7.74
C GLU A 308 22.38 8.48 8.79
N GLY A 309 22.80 8.45 10.06
CA GLY A 309 22.19 9.21 11.15
C GLY A 309 22.05 8.44 12.47
N TRP A 310 20.91 8.60 13.13
CA TRP A 310 20.65 7.90 14.40
C TRP A 310 20.06 6.52 14.11
N SER A 311 20.64 5.48 14.72
CA SER A 311 19.99 4.19 14.84
C SER A 311 19.19 4.14 16.14
N TRP A 312 17.98 3.63 16.05
CA TRP A 312 17.09 3.45 17.20
C TRP A 312 16.98 1.95 17.45
N GLY A 313 17.87 1.42 18.29
CA GLY A 313 18.06 -0.03 18.41
C GLY A 313 18.55 -0.53 19.76
N GLY A 314 18.15 0.10 20.87
CA GLY A 314 18.47 -0.42 22.22
C GLY A 314 17.41 -1.37 22.78
N ASP A 315 17.84 -2.46 23.42
CA ASP A 315 17.02 -3.17 24.40
C ASP A 315 16.91 -2.26 25.64
N PHE A 316 15.83 -1.49 25.72
CA PHE A 316 15.57 -0.59 26.85
C PHE A 316 15.27 -1.49 28.04
N GLY A 317 16.33 -1.82 28.79
CA GLY A 317 16.35 -2.88 29.78
C GLY A 317 15.14 -2.87 30.71
N SER A 318 14.81 -4.05 31.25
CA SER A 318 13.71 -4.28 32.20
C SER A 318 13.63 -3.17 33.24
N GLY A 319 12.73 -2.20 33.02
CA GLY A 319 12.75 -0.96 33.78
C GLY A 319 12.48 -1.19 35.26
N VAL A 320 13.06 -0.32 36.06
CA VAL A 320 12.90 -0.33 37.51
C VAL A 320 11.67 0.51 37.87
N SER A 321 10.96 0.13 38.94
CA SER A 321 9.96 1.02 39.52
C SER A 321 10.64 2.32 39.98
N MET A 322 10.07 3.47 39.61
CA MET A 322 10.63 4.80 39.91
C MET A 322 10.94 5.08 41.40
N ALA A 323 10.37 4.29 42.31
CA ALA A 323 10.69 4.37 43.74
C ALA A 323 12.16 4.01 44.08
N GLN A 324 12.95 3.52 43.12
CA GLN A 324 14.33 3.06 43.31
C GLN A 324 15.40 3.89 42.58
N VAL A 325 15.10 5.09 42.09
CA VAL A 325 16.13 5.99 41.51
C VAL A 325 16.97 6.57 42.66
N GLY A 326 17.85 5.73 43.20
CA GLY A 326 18.87 6.06 44.18
C GLY A 326 20.09 6.66 43.49
N GLN A 327 20.40 7.90 43.87
CA GLN A 327 21.57 8.70 43.53
C GLN A 327 21.81 8.99 42.04
N ARG A 328 21.72 10.27 41.69
CA ARG A 328 22.12 10.85 40.40
C ARG A 328 23.62 10.57 40.17
N GLN A 329 23.95 9.58 39.35
CA GLN A 329 25.36 9.22 39.15
C GLN A 329 26.13 10.36 38.45
N GLY A 330 27.20 10.81 39.11
CA GLY A 330 28.13 11.82 38.60
C GLY A 330 27.62 13.26 38.61
N TYR A 331 26.54 13.56 39.35
CA TYR A 331 26.18 14.93 39.74
C TYR A 331 26.85 15.27 41.06
N ASP A 332 27.44 16.46 41.17
CA ASP A 332 27.87 17.02 42.45
C ASP A 332 26.60 17.33 43.30
N PRO A 333 26.48 16.79 44.53
CA PRO A 333 25.36 17.08 45.42
C PRO A 333 25.13 18.57 45.71
N ASN A 334 26.15 19.41 45.55
CA ASN A 334 26.09 20.85 45.82
C ASN A 334 25.74 21.70 44.59
N LEU A 335 25.40 21.08 43.45
CA LEU A 335 25.00 21.83 42.27
C LEU A 335 23.78 22.71 42.55
N PRO A 336 23.79 23.97 42.10
CA PRO A 336 22.64 24.86 42.26
C PRO A 336 21.48 24.35 41.39
N GLY A 337 20.52 23.69 42.04
CA GLY A 337 19.32 23.16 41.40
C GLY A 337 18.08 23.47 42.22
N LYS A 338 16.96 23.73 41.53
CA LYS A 338 15.65 23.91 42.16
C LYS A 338 14.68 22.87 41.62
N GLN A 339 13.89 22.30 42.52
CA GLN A 339 12.85 21.34 42.16
C GLN A 339 11.59 22.06 41.71
N TYR A 340 10.99 21.53 40.65
CA TYR A 340 9.77 22.00 40.03
C TYR A 340 8.83 20.83 39.77
N LYS A 341 7.57 21.16 39.47
CA LYS A 341 6.51 20.21 39.17
C LYS A 341 5.94 20.51 37.78
N ALA A 342 5.66 19.45 37.03
CA ALA A 342 5.02 19.51 35.73
C ALA A 342 3.85 18.51 35.65
N THR A 343 2.76 18.95 35.04
CA THR A 343 1.63 18.09 34.66
C THR A 343 1.49 18.14 33.15
N VAL A 344 1.58 16.97 32.51
CA VAL A 344 1.49 16.85 31.04
C VAL A 344 0.14 16.27 30.68
N THR A 345 -0.54 16.94 29.74
CA THR A 345 -1.77 16.48 29.11
C THR A 345 -1.50 16.24 27.64
N VAL A 346 -1.58 14.98 27.21
CA VAL A 346 -1.37 14.59 25.82
C VAL A 346 -2.70 14.66 25.06
N LEU A 347 -2.71 15.40 23.95
CA LEU A 347 -3.92 15.71 23.17
C LEU A 347 -3.97 15.00 21.82
N GLY A 348 -2.85 14.92 21.12
CA GLY A 348 -2.80 14.48 19.72
C GLY A 348 -1.54 13.70 19.37
N MET A 349 -0.92 13.04 20.36
CA MET A 349 0.34 12.32 20.21
C MET A 349 0.22 10.92 20.80
N ARG A 350 0.73 9.92 20.08
CA ARG A 350 0.68 8.51 20.45
C ARG A 350 2.08 7.90 20.35
N GLU A 351 2.83 8.01 21.44
CA GLU A 351 4.22 7.57 21.53
C GLU A 351 4.38 6.47 22.58
N SER A 352 5.44 5.67 22.45
CA SER A 352 5.80 4.61 23.40
C SER A 352 6.67 5.09 24.56
N SER A 353 7.05 6.37 24.55
CA SER A 353 7.85 7.05 25.57
C SER A 353 7.10 8.27 26.13
N LEU A 354 7.32 8.60 27.40
CA LEU A 354 6.76 9.79 28.05
C LEU A 354 7.65 11.02 27.83
N PRO A 355 7.08 12.14 27.38
CA PRO A 355 7.76 13.43 27.46
C PRO A 355 8.12 13.83 28.90
N LEU A 356 9.40 14.03 29.21
CA LEU A 356 9.87 14.41 30.54
C LEU A 356 10.93 15.52 30.44
N TYR A 357 10.98 16.41 31.43
CA TYR A 357 12.12 17.32 31.56
C TYR A 357 13.36 16.56 32.07
N PRO A 358 14.57 17.05 31.81
CA PRO A 358 15.79 16.46 32.34
C PRO A 358 15.75 16.34 33.87
N ASN A 359 16.40 15.30 34.39
CA ASN A 359 16.50 15.01 35.84
C ASN A 359 15.14 14.84 36.54
N PRO A 360 14.29 13.90 36.10
CA PRO A 360 13.06 13.59 36.81
C PRO A 360 13.36 12.97 38.18
N ASP A 361 12.70 13.49 39.21
CA ASP A 361 12.79 13.02 40.59
C ASP A 361 11.69 12.01 40.92
N GLU A 362 10.48 12.27 40.42
CA GLU A 362 9.28 11.47 40.69
C GLU A 362 8.35 11.58 39.49
N VAL A 363 7.88 10.47 38.89
CA VAL A 363 6.85 10.45 37.84
C VAL A 363 5.68 9.63 38.35
N SER A 364 4.55 10.30 38.50
CA SER A 364 3.27 9.70 38.85
C SER A 364 2.49 9.43 37.58
N VAL A 365 2.59 8.19 37.09
CA VAL A 365 1.91 7.68 35.90
C VAL A 365 1.27 6.32 36.20
N GLY A 366 0.23 5.95 35.45
CA GLY A 366 -0.45 4.66 35.61
C GLY A 366 0.47 3.43 35.48
N ARG A 367 -0.01 2.24 35.83
CA ARG A 367 0.78 0.99 35.73
C ARG A 367 1.17 0.68 34.28
N GLY A 368 2.35 0.09 34.07
CA GLY A 368 2.82 -0.39 32.77
C GLY A 368 3.84 0.50 32.06
N TRP A 369 4.41 1.48 32.78
CA TRP A 369 5.54 2.28 32.33
C TRP A 369 6.79 1.90 33.10
N ASN A 370 7.90 1.83 32.39
CA ASN A 370 9.21 1.39 32.84
C ASN A 370 10.18 2.58 32.75
N PHE A 371 10.95 2.85 33.79
CA PHE A 371 11.96 3.92 33.77
C PHE A 371 13.36 3.33 33.62
N ASP A 372 14.11 3.85 32.66
CA ASP A 372 15.53 3.55 32.47
C ASP A 372 16.39 4.66 33.10
N PRO A 373 17.16 4.37 34.17
CA PRO A 373 17.99 5.36 34.84
C PRO A 373 19.17 5.86 34.00
N VAL A 374 19.63 5.11 32.99
CA VAL A 374 20.78 5.47 32.15
C VAL A 374 20.37 6.53 31.11
N THR A 375 19.30 6.27 30.37
CA THR A 375 18.76 7.22 29.39
C THR A 375 17.85 8.28 30.02
N SER A 376 17.41 8.04 31.26
CA SER A 376 16.36 8.79 31.97
C SER A 376 15.06 8.89 31.18
N MET A 377 14.73 7.83 30.44
CA MET A 377 13.49 7.72 29.68
C MET A 377 12.45 6.88 30.42
N ALA A 378 11.18 7.19 30.23
CA ALA A 378 10.07 6.35 30.68
C ALA A 378 9.33 5.76 29.47
N THR A 379 9.38 4.45 29.28
CA THR A 379 8.87 3.75 28.09
C THR A 379 7.84 2.67 28.45
N SER A 380 7.07 2.21 27.46
CA SER A 380 6.13 1.10 27.61
C SER A 380 6.06 0.25 26.34
N ASP A 381 6.10 -1.07 26.49
CA ASP A 381 5.89 -2.02 25.37
C ASP A 381 4.42 -2.37 25.14
N SER A 382 3.53 -1.97 26.05
CA SER A 382 2.11 -2.36 26.03
C SER A 382 1.14 -1.18 26.04
N ARG A 383 1.64 0.05 26.25
CA ARG A 383 0.86 1.29 26.30
C ARG A 383 1.46 2.36 25.41
N ASN A 384 0.70 3.42 25.20
CA ASN A 384 1.13 4.64 24.51
C ASN A 384 0.62 5.88 25.26
N THR A 385 1.05 7.06 24.81
CA THR A 385 0.69 8.36 25.41
C THR A 385 -0.71 8.88 25.06
N GLU A 386 -1.50 8.16 24.27
CA GLU A 386 -2.77 8.68 23.75
C GLU A 386 -3.75 8.99 24.89
N ASN A 387 -4.27 10.22 24.91
CA ASN A 387 -5.18 10.73 25.96
C ASN A 387 -4.62 10.59 27.40
N LEU A 388 -3.30 10.53 27.55
CA LEU A 388 -2.66 10.37 28.85
C LEU A 388 -2.51 11.71 29.56
N VAL A 389 -2.78 11.70 30.86
CA VAL A 389 -2.46 12.80 31.78
C VAL A 389 -1.60 12.23 32.90
N TYR A 390 -0.44 12.84 33.13
CA TYR A 390 0.50 12.41 34.16
C TYR A 390 1.23 13.60 34.76
N GLU A 391 1.79 13.37 35.94
CA GLU A 391 2.50 14.39 36.71
C GLU A 391 3.91 13.91 37.02
N PHE A 392 4.87 14.82 37.03
CA PHE A 392 6.21 14.53 37.52
C PHE A 392 6.86 15.74 38.21
N LYS A 393 7.81 15.45 39.10
CA LYS A 393 8.74 16.41 39.69
C LYS A 393 10.10 16.24 39.04
N PHE A 394 10.81 17.33 38.84
CA PHE A 394 12.14 17.33 38.25
C PHE A 394 12.98 18.43 38.86
N THR A 395 14.31 18.27 38.78
CA THR A 395 15.26 19.28 39.24
C THR A 395 15.91 19.99 38.07
N HIS A 396 15.67 21.30 37.97
CA HIS A 396 16.32 22.16 36.99
C HIS A 396 17.60 22.73 37.61
N TYR A 397 18.75 22.32 37.08
CA TYR A 397 20.05 22.87 37.45
C TYR A 397 20.40 24.11 36.64
N GLN A 398 21.00 25.08 37.30
CA GLN A 398 21.48 26.30 36.64
C GLN A 398 22.93 26.11 36.21
N PHE A 399 23.18 26.14 34.91
CA PHE A 399 24.53 26.09 34.34
C PHE A 399 24.92 27.45 33.79
N ASP A 400 26.20 27.79 33.91
CA ASP A 400 26.82 28.91 33.21
C ASP A 400 28.18 28.48 32.62
N GLU A 401 28.75 29.32 31.75
CA GLU A 401 30.03 28.99 31.10
C GLU A 401 31.16 28.80 32.12
N LYS A 402 31.17 29.58 33.21
CA LYS A 402 32.26 29.56 34.20
C LYS A 402 32.25 28.24 34.96
N LEU A 403 31.06 27.76 35.31
CA LEU A 403 30.83 26.52 36.03
C LEU A 403 31.24 25.31 35.17
N LEU A 404 30.79 25.25 33.91
CA LEU A 404 31.12 24.13 33.02
C LEU A 404 32.61 24.05 32.65
N ARG A 405 33.33 25.18 32.64
CA ARG A 405 34.80 25.21 32.46
C ARG A 405 35.56 24.52 33.60
N THR A 406 34.96 24.42 34.78
CA THR A 406 35.58 23.76 35.94
C THR A 406 35.36 22.24 35.98
N ALA A 407 34.60 21.70 35.02
CA ALA A 407 34.35 20.27 34.93
C ALA A 407 35.66 19.48 34.74
N PRO A 408 35.96 18.51 35.64
CA PRO A 408 37.10 17.63 35.43
C PRO A 408 36.90 16.72 34.20
N PRO A 409 37.97 16.13 33.66
CA PRO A 409 37.85 15.12 32.62
C PRO A 409 36.98 13.94 33.08
N VAL A 410 36.19 13.40 32.16
CA VAL A 410 35.39 12.19 32.39
C VAL A 410 36.31 10.98 32.49
N ASP A 411 36.04 10.08 33.44
CA ASP A 411 36.77 8.82 33.56
C ASP A 411 36.58 7.95 32.31
N GLN A 412 37.68 7.67 31.61
CA GLN A 412 37.68 6.88 30.37
C GLN A 412 37.24 5.42 30.58
N GLY A 413 37.38 4.90 31.80
CA GLY A 413 36.91 3.55 32.16
C GLY A 413 35.41 3.47 32.47
N SER A 414 34.72 4.61 32.58
CA SER A 414 33.30 4.63 32.92
C SER A 414 32.41 4.11 31.79
N VAL A 415 31.26 3.52 32.16
CA VAL A 415 30.24 3.08 31.19
C VAL A 415 29.74 4.29 30.37
N ILE A 416 29.56 5.44 31.02
CA ILE A 416 29.14 6.68 30.36
C ILE A 416 30.12 7.07 29.25
N PHE A 417 31.43 7.03 29.53
CA PHE A 417 32.44 7.35 28.51
C PHE A 417 32.44 6.31 27.39
N THR A 418 32.55 5.02 27.72
CA THR A 418 32.72 3.95 26.74
C THR A 418 31.50 3.71 25.84
N GLU A 419 30.28 4.03 26.29
CA GLU A 419 29.06 3.91 25.47
C GLU A 419 28.77 5.18 24.67
N ASN A 420 29.17 6.36 25.16
CA ASN A 420 28.79 7.64 24.55
C ASN A 420 29.95 8.36 23.83
N THR A 421 31.08 7.68 23.61
CA THR A 421 32.20 8.16 22.78
C THR A 421 32.47 7.29 21.55
N ARG A 422 31.70 6.20 21.36
CA ARG A 422 31.83 5.33 20.18
C ARG A 422 31.35 6.05 18.93
N VAL A 423 32.22 6.10 17.93
CA VAL A 423 31.93 6.62 16.59
C VAL A 423 32.75 5.81 15.59
N ASP A 424 32.16 5.54 14.43
CA ASP A 424 32.89 4.87 13.35
C ASP A 424 34.09 5.73 12.90
N PRO A 425 35.23 5.12 12.56
CA PRO A 425 36.46 5.85 12.29
C PRO A 425 36.44 6.48 10.89
N ILE A 426 35.63 7.53 10.74
CA ILE A 426 35.55 8.34 9.51
C ILE A 426 36.63 9.42 9.57
N GLU A 427 37.63 9.31 8.69
CA GLU A 427 38.83 10.15 8.70
C GLU A 427 38.52 11.66 8.58
N SER A 428 37.53 12.03 7.78
CA SER A 428 37.14 13.44 7.56
C SER A 428 36.59 14.08 8.84
N ILE A 429 35.77 13.33 9.59
CA ILE A 429 35.12 13.75 10.84
C ILE A 429 36.15 13.81 11.96
N GLN A 430 37.05 12.83 12.05
CA GLN A 430 38.16 12.85 13.01
C GLN A 430 39.05 14.08 12.83
N LYS A 431 39.50 14.35 11.60
CA LYS A 431 40.31 15.54 11.29
C LYS A 431 39.58 16.85 11.59
N LEU A 432 38.27 16.92 11.30
CA LEU A 432 37.47 18.09 11.60
C LEU A 432 37.33 18.29 13.12
N ALA A 433 37.05 17.23 13.88
CA ALA A 433 36.96 17.27 15.33
C ALA A 433 38.29 17.69 15.99
N GLU A 434 39.42 17.12 15.56
CA GLU A 434 40.75 17.50 16.00
C GLU A 434 41.03 18.98 15.74
N ARG A 435 40.72 19.48 14.54
CA ARG A 435 40.92 20.88 14.18
C ARG A 435 40.04 21.84 14.98
N LEU A 436 38.77 21.51 15.20
CA LEU A 436 37.85 22.37 15.96
C LEU A 436 38.20 22.43 17.45
N THR A 437 38.75 21.33 17.98
CA THR A 437 39.07 21.18 19.41
C THR A 437 40.54 21.46 19.75
N ALA A 438 41.38 21.71 18.74
CA ALA A 438 42.77 22.11 18.90
C ALA A 438 42.89 23.38 19.76
N ASP A 439 43.89 23.40 20.64
CA ASP A 439 44.23 24.53 21.52
C ASP A 439 43.10 25.00 22.46
N LYS A 440 42.05 24.19 22.64
CA LYS A 440 40.97 24.45 23.60
C LYS A 440 41.32 23.86 24.98
N PRO A 441 41.41 24.69 26.04
CA PRO A 441 41.96 24.25 27.32
C PRO A 441 41.01 23.39 28.15
N THR A 442 39.69 23.54 27.98
CA THR A 442 38.68 22.82 28.76
C THR A 442 37.74 22.00 27.87
N VAL A 443 37.08 20.98 28.43
CA VAL A 443 36.04 20.21 27.71
C VAL A 443 34.92 21.15 27.24
N TYR A 444 34.51 22.10 28.07
CA TYR A 444 33.53 23.11 27.70
C TYR A 444 33.96 23.94 26.48
N ASP A 445 35.22 24.37 26.41
CA ASP A 445 35.73 25.13 25.26
C ASP A 445 35.72 24.32 23.97
N LYS A 446 35.98 23.01 24.05
CA LYS A 446 35.87 22.09 22.92
C LYS A 446 34.43 21.97 22.45
N VAL A 447 33.49 21.75 23.38
CA VAL A 447 32.06 21.63 23.06
C VAL A 447 31.53 22.93 22.46
N LYS A 448 31.88 24.08 23.05
CA LYS A 448 31.50 25.40 22.54
C LYS A 448 32.03 25.64 21.13
N ALA A 449 33.29 25.28 20.85
CA ALA A 449 33.88 25.41 19.53
C ALA A 449 33.17 24.54 18.47
N VAL A 450 32.81 23.31 18.83
CA VAL A 450 32.02 22.43 17.95
C VAL A 450 30.60 22.97 17.75
N ASN A 451 29.94 23.47 18.80
CA ASN A 451 28.60 24.06 18.69
C ASN A 451 28.60 25.28 17.75
N GLN A 452 29.58 26.16 17.89
CA GLN A 452 29.72 27.38 17.08
C GLN A 452 30.09 27.10 15.61
N TYR A 453 30.63 25.93 15.29
CA TYR A 453 30.92 25.54 13.92
C TYR A 453 29.67 25.51 13.03
N PHE A 454 28.49 25.23 13.61
CA PHE A 454 27.23 25.15 12.90
C PHE A 454 26.54 26.51 12.66
N SER A 455 27.22 27.62 12.94
CA SER A 455 26.68 28.96 12.77
C SER A 455 26.44 29.35 11.29
N PRO A 456 25.52 30.29 11.01
CA PRO A 456 25.35 30.86 9.68
C PRO A 456 26.62 31.52 9.12
N GLU A 457 27.48 32.08 9.97
CA GLU A 457 28.79 32.63 9.56
C GLU A 457 29.70 31.58 8.92
N ASN A 458 29.57 30.32 9.34
CA ASN A 458 30.29 29.19 8.77
C ASN A 458 29.60 28.61 7.51
N GLY A 459 28.53 29.26 7.02
CA GLY A 459 27.79 28.89 5.81
C GLY A 459 26.66 27.88 6.03
N PHE A 460 26.28 27.62 7.29
CA PHE A 460 25.19 26.70 7.61
C PHE A 460 23.80 27.35 7.44
N LYS A 461 22.88 26.64 6.80
CA LYS A 461 21.51 27.09 6.54
C LYS A 461 20.48 26.06 6.97
N TYR A 462 19.51 26.51 7.77
CA TYR A 462 18.36 25.68 8.11
C TYR A 462 17.40 25.55 6.92
N SER A 463 17.08 24.32 6.53
CA SER A 463 16.15 24.02 5.44
C SER A 463 15.42 22.70 5.68
N LEU A 464 14.08 22.74 5.63
CA LEU A 464 13.23 21.54 5.59
C LEU A 464 13.16 20.93 4.18
N SER A 465 13.56 21.69 3.15
CA SER A 465 13.69 21.26 1.76
C SER A 465 15.17 21.12 1.40
N THR A 466 15.81 20.05 1.84
CA THR A 466 17.17 19.74 1.38
C THR A 466 17.11 19.28 -0.07
N GLU A 467 17.93 19.87 -0.94
CA GLU A 467 18.01 19.49 -2.34
C GLU A 467 18.38 18.01 -2.46
N ARG A 468 17.53 17.24 -3.12
CA ARG A 468 17.84 15.86 -3.50
C ARG A 468 18.90 15.90 -4.60
N GLY A 469 20.06 15.32 -4.32
CA GLY A 469 20.96 14.86 -5.38
C GLY A 469 22.38 15.36 -5.25
N THR A 470 23.16 14.71 -4.40
CA THR A 470 24.55 14.34 -4.64
C THR A 470 24.97 13.36 -3.54
N LEU A 471 25.19 12.10 -3.93
CA LEU A 471 25.98 11.08 -3.21
C LEU A 471 25.84 11.02 -1.68
N GLY A 472 24.86 10.27 -1.17
CA GLY A 472 24.84 9.78 0.21
C GLY A 472 23.84 10.49 1.11
N THR A 473 23.24 9.74 2.03
CA THR A 473 22.42 10.24 3.16
C THR A 473 23.32 10.51 4.37
N GLY A 474 24.63 10.66 4.16
CA GLY A 474 25.64 10.62 5.21
C GLY A 474 25.83 11.98 5.90
N ILE A 475 26.26 11.93 7.15
CA ILE A 475 26.61 13.12 7.94
C ILE A 475 27.73 13.94 7.27
N GLU A 476 28.62 13.29 6.51
CA GLU A 476 29.63 13.97 5.68
C GLU A 476 29.01 14.90 4.63
N ASP A 477 27.89 14.52 4.01
CA ASP A 477 27.24 15.31 2.97
C ASP A 477 26.60 16.56 3.56
N PHE A 478 26.02 16.46 4.75
CA PHE A 478 25.54 17.65 5.46
C PHE A 478 26.68 18.58 5.84
N LEU A 479 27.82 18.07 6.30
CA LEU A 479 28.98 18.89 6.63
C LEU A 479 29.59 19.59 5.39
N GLN A 480 29.41 19.03 4.20
CA GLN A 480 29.82 19.63 2.92
C GLN A 480 28.78 20.61 2.37
N THR A 481 27.51 20.22 2.30
CA THR A 481 26.41 21.03 1.75
C THR A 481 25.97 22.15 2.69
N LYS A 482 26.20 21.96 4.00
CA LYS A 482 25.86 22.89 5.09
C LYS A 482 24.40 23.33 5.08
N SER A 483 23.50 22.51 4.55
CA SER A 483 22.06 22.80 4.45
C SER A 483 21.26 21.60 4.96
N GLY A 484 20.47 21.79 6.01
CA GLY A 484 19.77 20.69 6.68
C GLY A 484 18.76 21.17 7.72
N TYR A 485 18.13 20.24 8.43
CA TYR A 485 17.24 20.56 9.56
C TYR A 485 17.80 19.95 10.86
N CYS A 486 17.12 20.16 11.98
CA CYS A 486 17.65 19.93 13.33
C CYS A 486 18.28 18.54 13.54
N GLN A 487 17.79 17.49 12.87
CA GLN A 487 18.36 16.15 12.95
C GLN A 487 19.80 16.07 12.41
N GLN A 488 20.08 16.65 11.23
CA GLN A 488 21.43 16.62 10.67
C GLN A 488 22.40 17.43 11.53
N TYR A 489 21.97 18.58 12.04
CA TYR A 489 22.76 19.41 12.95
C TYR A 489 23.12 18.64 14.24
N ALA A 490 22.12 18.07 14.91
CA ALA A 490 22.33 17.32 16.16
C ALA A 490 23.19 16.06 15.94
N ALA A 491 22.93 15.28 14.87
CA ALA A 491 23.71 14.10 14.56
C ALA A 491 25.18 14.43 14.26
N SER A 492 25.43 15.48 13.48
CA SER A 492 26.78 15.92 13.13
C SER A 492 27.56 16.45 14.33
N MET A 493 26.90 17.24 15.19
CA MET A 493 27.51 17.70 16.44
C MET A 493 27.87 16.52 17.35
N MET A 494 26.96 15.56 17.53
CA MET A 494 27.22 14.37 18.33
C MET A 494 28.45 13.61 17.80
N MET A 495 28.55 13.39 16.49
CA MET A 495 29.70 12.74 15.87
C MET A 495 31.01 13.45 16.14
N LEU A 496 31.05 14.77 15.92
CA LEU A 496 32.26 15.57 16.12
C LEU A 496 32.71 15.55 17.58
N LEU A 497 31.77 15.59 18.52
CA LEU A 497 32.06 15.48 19.95
C LEU A 497 32.60 14.09 20.31
N ARG A 498 31.98 13.02 19.81
CA ARG A 498 32.43 11.65 20.05
C ARG A 498 33.81 11.38 19.44
N ALA A 499 34.06 11.89 18.23
CA ALA A 499 35.37 11.84 17.58
C ALA A 499 36.44 12.62 18.36
N ALA A 500 36.05 13.66 19.10
CA ALA A 500 36.92 14.37 20.05
C ALA A 500 37.02 13.71 21.44
N HIS A 501 36.52 12.47 21.59
CA HIS A 501 36.45 11.72 22.86
C HIS A 501 35.65 12.43 23.97
N ILE A 502 34.59 13.16 23.60
CA ILE A 502 33.67 13.82 24.52
C ILE A 502 32.36 13.03 24.55
N PRO A 503 31.88 12.54 25.72
CA PRO A 503 30.66 11.75 25.78
C PRO A 503 29.43 12.59 25.42
N ALA A 504 28.75 12.19 24.35
CA ALA A 504 27.58 12.90 23.80
C ALA A 504 26.49 11.91 23.39
N ARG A 505 25.22 12.32 23.50
CA ARG A 505 24.05 11.53 23.08
C ARG A 505 23.01 12.38 22.36
N GLY A 506 22.27 11.76 21.44
CA GLY A 506 21.23 12.42 20.66
C GLY A 506 19.90 12.42 21.40
N VAL A 507 19.15 13.50 21.30
CA VAL A 507 17.84 13.64 21.95
C VAL A 507 16.79 14.20 20.99
N ILE A 508 15.63 13.55 20.92
CA ILE A 508 14.43 14.09 20.26
C ILE A 508 13.39 14.41 21.32
N GLY A 509 12.66 15.49 21.10
CA GLY A 509 11.55 15.88 21.94
C GLY A 509 10.93 17.17 21.45
N PHE A 510 10.61 18.05 22.39
CA PHE A 510 9.97 19.33 22.11
C PHE A 510 10.81 20.49 22.64
N THR A 511 10.81 21.57 21.87
CA THR A 511 11.28 22.89 22.31
C THR A 511 10.42 23.45 23.44
N SER A 512 10.80 24.61 24.01
CA SER A 512 10.09 25.23 25.14
C SER A 512 8.71 25.80 24.77
N GLY A 513 8.37 25.88 23.48
CA GLY A 513 7.04 26.27 23.03
C GLY A 513 6.62 27.69 23.40
N THR A 514 5.31 27.92 23.43
CA THR A 514 4.74 29.21 23.85
C THR A 514 4.11 29.05 25.22
N LYS A 515 4.65 29.77 26.21
CA LYS A 515 4.12 29.79 27.56
C LYS A 515 3.07 30.89 27.71
N SER A 516 1.86 30.50 28.12
CA SER A 516 0.80 31.41 28.54
C SER A 516 0.46 31.12 30.00
N GLN A 517 0.78 32.06 30.89
CA GLN A 517 0.72 31.87 32.35
C GLN A 517 1.59 30.67 32.79
N ASN A 518 0.98 29.62 33.34
CA ASN A 518 1.68 28.40 33.76
C ASN A 518 1.52 27.25 32.75
N VAL A 519 0.90 27.49 31.59
CA VAL A 519 0.65 26.47 30.57
C VAL A 519 1.58 26.70 29.38
N VAL A 520 2.39 25.69 29.08
CA VAL A 520 3.22 25.60 27.88
C VAL A 520 2.44 24.79 26.85
N GLN A 521 2.16 25.40 25.70
CA GLN A 521 1.53 24.72 24.58
C GLN A 521 2.61 24.20 23.62
N LEU A 522 2.58 22.90 23.33
CA LEU A 522 3.52 22.24 22.44
C LEU A 522 2.80 21.62 21.25
N THR A 523 3.18 22.09 20.07
CA THR A 523 2.58 21.74 18.78
C THR A 523 3.51 20.85 17.96
N ASN A 524 3.04 20.35 16.82
CA ASN A 524 3.89 19.63 15.86
C ASN A 524 5.10 20.44 15.37
N ARG A 525 5.02 21.78 15.37
CA ARG A 525 6.16 22.67 15.04
C ARG A 525 7.23 22.74 16.13
N ASN A 526 6.92 22.27 17.33
CA ASN A 526 7.85 22.27 18.46
C ASN A 526 8.72 21.02 18.52
N TYR A 527 8.44 20.00 17.69
CA TYR A 527 9.30 18.82 17.60
C TYR A 527 10.72 19.21 17.18
N HIS A 528 11.72 18.71 17.90
CA HIS A 528 13.09 19.13 17.70
C HIS A 528 14.10 18.06 18.14
N ALA A 529 15.31 18.17 17.60
CA ALA A 529 16.45 17.31 17.91
C ALA A 529 17.62 18.15 18.39
N TRP A 530 18.28 17.70 19.45
CA TRP A 530 19.46 18.36 20.05
C TRP A 530 20.45 17.31 20.58
N VAL A 531 21.57 17.78 21.13
CA VAL A 531 22.60 16.92 21.73
C VAL A 531 22.68 17.17 23.23
N GLU A 532 22.89 16.12 24.01
CA GLU A 532 23.29 16.25 25.41
C GLU A 532 24.73 15.80 25.58
N VAL A 533 25.51 16.61 26.30
CA VAL A 533 26.93 16.37 26.55
C VAL A 533 27.15 16.09 28.03
N TYR A 534 27.90 15.05 28.35
CA TYR A 534 28.19 14.70 29.73
C TYR A 534 29.39 15.48 30.26
N PHE A 535 29.17 16.23 31.34
CA PHE A 535 30.22 16.91 32.10
C PHE A 535 30.35 16.23 33.46
N GLN A 536 31.54 15.71 33.77
CA GLN A 536 31.81 15.07 35.06
C GLN A 536 31.49 16.05 36.20
N GLY A 537 30.67 15.63 37.16
CA GLY A 537 30.23 16.48 38.27
C GLY A 537 29.01 17.36 37.97
N TYR A 538 28.61 17.50 36.70
CA TYR A 538 27.47 18.33 36.25
C TYR A 538 26.39 17.53 35.51
N GLY A 539 26.71 16.31 35.09
CA GLY A 539 25.82 15.40 34.39
C GLY A 539 25.58 15.77 32.92
N TRP A 540 24.40 15.41 32.40
CA TRP A 540 24.02 15.66 31.02
C TRP A 540 23.51 17.09 30.83
N VAL A 541 24.21 17.88 30.03
CA VAL A 541 23.91 19.28 29.72
C VAL A 541 23.48 19.40 28.25
N PRO A 542 22.32 20.01 27.93
CA PRO A 542 21.87 20.13 26.55
C PRO A 542 22.62 21.21 25.77
N PHE A 543 22.90 20.92 24.50
CA PHE A 543 23.45 21.84 23.50
C PHE A 543 22.64 21.70 22.22
N ASP A 544 22.21 22.83 21.67
CA ASP A 544 21.48 22.89 20.42
C ASP A 544 22.36 23.52 19.33
N PRO A 545 22.86 22.73 18.37
CA PRO A 545 23.65 23.26 17.25
C PRO A 545 22.80 23.96 16.21
N THR A 546 21.46 23.89 16.32
CA THR A 546 20.55 24.54 15.38
C THR A 546 20.44 26.04 15.73
N PRO A 547 20.67 26.96 14.78
CA PRO A 547 20.53 28.39 15.05
C PRO A 547 19.11 28.72 15.54
N SER A 548 19.00 29.37 16.71
CA SER A 548 17.72 29.44 17.45
C SER A 548 16.67 30.28 16.73
N GLY A 549 17.09 31.24 15.91
CA GLY A 549 16.20 32.06 15.07
C GLY A 549 15.37 31.26 14.07
N ASN A 550 15.78 30.02 13.75
CA ASN A 550 15.08 29.12 12.84
C ASN A 550 14.23 28.06 13.55
N VAL A 551 14.21 28.05 14.89
CA VAL A 551 13.57 27.02 15.71
C VAL A 551 12.39 27.62 16.48
N TYR A 552 11.19 27.12 16.23
CA TYR A 552 9.97 27.63 16.86
C TYR A 552 9.94 27.27 18.36
N GLY A 553 9.98 28.29 19.22
CA GLY A 553 9.95 28.11 20.68
C GLY A 553 11.29 27.65 21.27
N ALA A 554 12.42 27.97 20.62
CA ALA A 554 13.75 27.69 21.15
C ALA A 554 13.95 28.26 22.56
N ALA A 555 14.75 27.56 23.36
CA ALA A 555 15.08 27.95 24.72
C ALA A 555 16.37 28.77 24.73
N GLU A 556 16.44 29.82 25.53
CA GLU A 556 17.72 30.46 25.83
C GLU A 556 18.55 29.55 26.73
N MET A 557 19.77 29.21 26.30
CA MET A 557 20.73 28.39 27.06
C MET A 557 21.91 29.27 27.50
N PRO A 558 21.95 29.77 28.75
CA PRO A 558 23.00 30.69 29.22
C PRO A 558 24.43 30.16 29.09
N TRP A 559 24.61 28.85 29.08
CA TRP A 559 25.90 28.19 28.92
C TRP A 559 26.29 27.91 27.44
N ALA A 560 25.38 28.10 26.50
CA ALA A 560 25.60 27.91 25.07
C ALA A 560 24.94 29.08 24.29
N PRO A 561 25.53 30.29 24.35
CA PRO A 561 24.97 31.45 23.67
C PRO A 561 24.82 31.20 22.17
N ASP A 562 23.69 31.62 21.61
CA ASP A 562 23.39 31.39 20.20
C ASP A 562 24.40 32.11 19.30
N SER A 563 24.90 31.40 18.30
CA SER A 563 25.85 31.93 17.34
C SER A 563 25.29 33.06 16.48
N ASP A 564 23.96 33.20 16.40
CA ASP A 564 23.29 34.28 15.65
C ASP A 564 23.34 35.65 16.37
N THR A 565 23.84 35.70 17.61
CA THR A 565 23.78 36.90 18.47
C THR A 565 25.08 37.68 18.61
N ILE A 566 26.18 37.25 17.98
CA ILE A 566 27.47 37.95 18.06
C ILE A 566 27.55 39.03 16.95
N ASP A 567 26.91 40.20 17.15
CA ASP A 567 27.47 41.55 16.87
C ASP A 567 26.45 42.70 17.03
N ARG A 568 26.02 43.01 18.27
CA ARG A 568 25.41 44.34 18.57
C ARG A 568 25.97 45.04 19.79
N SER A 569 26.94 44.45 20.47
CA SER A 569 27.56 45.05 21.67
C SER A 569 28.98 45.56 21.39
N SER A 570 29.19 46.24 20.27
CA SER A 570 30.36 47.12 20.10
C SER A 570 30.13 48.17 19.01
N ASN A 571 29.25 49.15 19.25
CA ASN A 571 29.52 50.52 18.80
C ASN A 571 28.58 51.53 19.47
N GLY A 572 29.23 52.45 20.20
CA GLY A 572 28.96 53.88 20.15
C GLY A 572 27.53 54.35 20.36
N ALA A 573 27.28 54.88 21.55
CA ALA A 573 26.18 55.78 21.85
C ALA A 573 26.00 56.89 20.79
N SER A 574 24.76 57.11 20.40
CA SER A 574 24.24 58.43 20.08
C SER A 574 22.73 58.46 20.34
N GLU A 575 22.38 59.18 21.42
CA GLU A 575 21.07 59.75 21.69
C GLU A 575 20.65 60.66 20.52
N ASP A 576 19.37 60.65 20.13
CA ASP A 576 18.38 61.75 20.31
C ASP A 576 17.04 61.43 19.55
N PRO A 577 15.92 62.21 19.58
CA PRO A 577 14.75 61.89 20.41
C PRO A 577 13.37 61.99 19.70
N GLN A 578 12.32 61.50 20.40
CA GLN A 578 10.90 61.95 20.39
C GLN A 578 10.05 62.06 19.08
N GLY A 579 8.89 61.38 19.08
CA GLY A 579 7.67 61.76 18.33
C GLY A 579 6.56 60.69 18.37
N PRO A 580 5.25 61.02 18.45
CA PRO A 580 4.35 60.40 19.45
C PRO A 580 3.33 59.35 18.95
N ARG A 581 2.76 58.65 19.95
CA ARG A 581 1.63 57.69 19.89
C ARG A 581 0.38 58.27 19.23
N GLY A 582 -0.28 57.45 18.40
CA GLY A 582 -1.68 57.58 18.01
C GLY A 582 -2.28 56.20 17.75
N ALA A 583 -3.33 55.85 18.49
CA ALA A 583 -4.04 54.58 18.40
C ALA A 583 -5.27 54.71 17.48
N SER A 584 -5.48 53.76 16.57
CA SER A 584 -6.80 53.45 16.01
C SER A 584 -6.79 52.14 15.19
N GLY A 585 -7.59 51.16 15.62
CA GLY A 585 -8.45 50.28 14.81
C GLY A 585 -7.86 49.37 13.71
N ASP A 586 -7.86 48.06 13.99
CA ASP A 586 -7.79 46.91 13.06
C ASP A 586 -8.94 46.92 12.02
N PRO A 587 -8.98 46.07 10.94
CA PRO A 587 -8.02 45.05 10.48
C PRO A 587 -7.78 45.03 8.93
N SER A 588 -6.78 44.25 8.46
CA SER A 588 -6.63 43.61 7.12
C SER A 588 -5.27 43.86 6.43
N LEU A 589 -4.85 42.87 5.62
CA LEU A 589 -3.65 42.72 4.77
C LEU A 589 -2.46 42.08 5.52
N ALA A 590 -2.09 40.81 5.33
CA ALA A 590 -1.88 40.04 4.10
C ALA A 590 -0.99 40.77 3.08
N GLY A 591 0.32 40.54 3.16
CA GLY A 591 1.30 40.92 2.14
C GLY A 591 2.73 40.87 2.68
N LYS A 592 3.47 39.79 2.38
CA LYS A 592 4.58 39.76 1.40
C LYS A 592 5.93 40.09 2.03
N ASP A 593 6.70 39.03 2.28
CA ASP A 593 8.16 39.12 2.33
C ASP A 593 8.73 39.42 0.92
N PRO A 594 9.79 40.24 0.81
CA PRO A 594 10.37 40.64 -0.46
C PRO A 594 11.40 39.62 -0.96
N LEU A 595 11.23 39.16 -2.19
CA LEU A 595 12.26 38.50 -2.96
C LEU A 595 13.21 39.54 -3.58
N ASP A 596 14.49 39.23 -3.46
CA ASP A 596 15.67 39.92 -3.99
C ASP A 596 15.58 40.12 -5.52
N PRO A 597 15.73 41.34 -6.07
CA PRO A 597 15.67 41.60 -7.50
C PRO A 597 17.09 41.62 -8.09
N ASN A 598 17.66 40.45 -8.37
CA ASN A 598 18.84 40.41 -9.22
C ASN A 598 19.05 39.05 -9.90
N MET A 599 18.24 38.75 -10.93
CA MET A 599 18.58 37.82 -12.02
C MET A 599 17.59 37.99 -13.19
N GLU A 600 17.51 39.19 -13.76
CA GLU A 600 17.00 39.38 -15.12
C GLU A 600 18.22 39.45 -16.06
N GLY A 601 18.54 38.35 -16.73
CA GLY A 601 19.65 38.37 -17.67
C GLY A 601 20.17 37.05 -18.23
N VAL A 602 19.50 35.92 -18.04
CA VAL A 602 19.76 34.68 -18.83
C VAL A 602 18.44 33.93 -18.95
N LEU A 603 18.20 33.32 -20.12
CA LEU A 603 17.00 32.55 -20.54
C LEU A 603 15.96 33.33 -21.37
N ALA A 604 16.42 33.90 -22.48
CA ALA A 604 15.67 33.75 -23.73
C ALA A 604 15.99 32.35 -24.28
N GLY A 605 15.02 31.43 -24.25
CA GLY A 605 15.15 30.10 -24.84
C GLY A 605 14.16 29.08 -24.30
N ASP A 606 13.18 28.75 -25.14
CA ASP A 606 12.28 27.58 -25.16
C ASP A 606 11.10 27.49 -24.17
N ASP A 607 9.93 27.82 -24.72
CA ASP A 607 8.58 27.25 -24.51
C ASP A 607 8.39 26.21 -23.39
N ALA A 608 8.33 26.67 -22.13
CA ALA A 608 7.80 25.88 -21.03
C ALA A 608 6.26 25.95 -21.03
N SER A 609 5.66 24.93 -21.63
CA SER A 609 4.23 24.63 -21.56
C SER A 609 3.76 24.53 -20.10
N ALA A 610 2.62 25.16 -19.79
CA ALA A 610 1.92 24.99 -18.51
C ALA A 610 1.76 23.50 -18.11
N PRO A 611 1.79 23.15 -16.81
CA PRO A 611 1.62 21.77 -16.36
C PRO A 611 0.23 21.27 -16.79
N LYS A 612 0.20 20.45 -17.83
CA LYS A 612 -1.01 19.76 -18.27
C LYS A 612 -1.35 18.74 -17.19
N GLY A 613 -2.55 18.84 -16.61
CA GLY A 613 -3.09 17.78 -15.74
C GLY A 613 -3.00 16.41 -16.42
N PRO A 614 -3.04 15.30 -15.66
CA PRO A 614 -2.81 13.96 -16.18
C PRO A 614 -3.69 13.74 -17.41
N ALA A 615 -3.05 13.51 -18.55
CA ALA A 615 -3.74 13.45 -19.82
C ALA A 615 -4.73 12.28 -19.77
N THR A 616 -6.04 12.53 -19.92
CA THR A 616 -7.09 11.50 -19.76
C THR A 616 -7.27 10.63 -21.01
N TRP A 617 -6.71 11.04 -22.15
CA TRP A 617 -6.78 10.32 -23.43
C TRP A 617 -6.25 8.87 -23.43
N PRO A 618 -5.20 8.48 -22.65
CA PRO A 618 -4.71 7.10 -22.62
C PRO A 618 -5.73 6.15 -22.00
N TYR A 619 -6.57 6.63 -21.07
CA TYR A 619 -7.65 5.85 -20.47
C TYR A 619 -8.78 5.58 -21.46
N TRP A 620 -9.09 6.53 -22.35
CA TRP A 620 -10.09 6.32 -23.42
C TRP A 620 -9.63 5.27 -24.44
N ILE A 621 -8.35 5.31 -24.83
CA ILE A 621 -7.77 4.27 -25.71
C ILE A 621 -7.76 2.92 -25.01
N THR A 622 -7.36 2.87 -23.74
CA THR A 622 -7.41 1.64 -22.93
C THR A 622 -8.83 1.09 -22.88
N ALA A 623 -9.83 1.94 -22.65
CA ALA A 623 -11.24 1.54 -22.63
C ALA A 623 -11.68 0.94 -23.98
N LEU A 624 -11.24 1.51 -25.10
CA LEU A 624 -11.49 0.97 -26.44
C LEU A 624 -10.81 -0.39 -26.66
N VAL A 625 -9.56 -0.56 -26.21
CA VAL A 625 -8.84 -1.84 -26.30
C VAL A 625 -9.52 -2.92 -25.46
N VAL A 626 -9.88 -2.60 -24.20
CA VAL A 626 -10.63 -3.49 -23.32
C VAL A 626 -11.96 -3.88 -23.95
N LEU A 627 -12.69 -2.91 -24.52
CA LEU A 627 -13.92 -3.17 -25.25
C LEU A 627 -13.66 -4.11 -26.44
N ALA A 628 -12.63 -3.89 -27.25
CA ALA A 628 -12.27 -4.76 -28.36
C ALA A 628 -11.98 -6.20 -27.91
N ILE A 629 -11.23 -6.38 -26.80
CA ILE A 629 -10.95 -7.71 -26.21
C ILE A 629 -12.24 -8.42 -25.79
N LEU A 630 -13.17 -7.70 -25.15
CA LEU A 630 -14.46 -8.24 -24.72
C LEU A 630 -15.35 -8.60 -25.92
N LEU A 631 -15.38 -7.75 -26.95
CA LEU A 631 -16.16 -7.96 -28.17
C LEU A 631 -15.60 -9.07 -29.07
N ALA A 632 -14.32 -9.39 -28.98
CA ALA A 632 -13.70 -10.49 -29.73
C ALA A 632 -14.05 -11.89 -29.17
N GLN A 633 -14.48 -11.99 -27.90
CA GLN A 633 -14.72 -13.28 -27.23
C GLN A 633 -15.75 -14.19 -27.92
N PRO A 634 -16.91 -13.70 -28.41
CA PRO A 634 -17.90 -14.55 -29.08
C PRO A 634 -17.37 -15.15 -30.39
N GLY A 635 -16.63 -14.37 -31.18
CA GLY A 635 -16.00 -14.82 -32.42
C GLY A 635 -14.91 -15.87 -32.20
N LEU A 636 -13.99 -15.64 -31.25
CA LEU A 636 -12.97 -16.61 -30.85
C LEU A 636 -13.59 -17.93 -30.35
N ARG A 637 -14.71 -17.82 -29.62
CA ARG A 637 -15.45 -19.00 -29.16
C ARG A 637 -16.11 -19.75 -30.31
N ARG A 638 -16.69 -19.07 -31.29
CA ARG A 638 -17.32 -19.69 -32.46
C ARG A 638 -16.30 -20.46 -33.30
N THR A 639 -15.15 -19.85 -33.56
CA THR A 639 -14.04 -20.48 -34.31
C THR A 639 -13.49 -21.68 -33.57
N SER A 640 -13.27 -21.59 -32.26
CA SER A 640 -12.86 -22.72 -31.42
C SER A 640 -13.90 -23.85 -31.43
N LEU A 641 -15.19 -23.55 -31.25
CA LEU A 641 -16.25 -24.57 -31.29
C LEU A 641 -16.30 -25.30 -32.64
N ARG A 642 -16.21 -24.58 -33.75
CA ARG A 642 -16.16 -25.16 -35.09
C ARG A 642 -14.96 -26.10 -35.25
N SER A 643 -13.76 -25.62 -34.92
CA SER A 643 -12.54 -26.44 -35.01
C SER A 643 -12.61 -27.71 -34.17
N ARG A 644 -13.38 -27.71 -33.07
CA ARG A 644 -13.57 -28.88 -32.20
C ARG A 644 -14.54 -29.89 -32.76
N ARG A 645 -15.60 -29.41 -33.41
CA ARG A 645 -16.67 -30.27 -33.97
C ARG A 645 -16.21 -30.97 -35.24
N LEU A 646 -15.39 -30.29 -36.04
CA LEU A 646 -14.91 -30.77 -37.34
C LEU A 646 -13.53 -31.44 -37.27
N ARG A 647 -13.03 -31.78 -36.07
CA ARG A 647 -11.80 -32.56 -35.92
C ARG A 647 -12.12 -34.05 -36.04
N PRO A 648 -11.32 -34.83 -36.78
CA PRO A 648 -11.45 -36.28 -36.80
C PRO A 648 -11.33 -36.82 -35.37
N ASN A 649 -12.31 -37.61 -34.93
CA ASN A 649 -12.36 -38.16 -33.57
C ASN A 649 -12.35 -39.70 -33.57
N GLY A 650 -12.22 -40.36 -34.73
CA GLY A 650 -12.23 -41.82 -34.87
C GLY A 650 -13.57 -42.50 -34.59
N ASP A 651 -14.64 -41.72 -34.36
CA ASP A 651 -16.00 -42.21 -34.15
C ASP A 651 -16.91 -41.53 -35.19
N GLY A 652 -17.28 -42.29 -36.24
CA GLY A 652 -18.11 -41.80 -37.34
C GLY A 652 -19.48 -41.28 -36.89
N THR A 653 -20.09 -41.91 -35.87
CA THR A 653 -21.38 -41.49 -35.31
C THR A 653 -21.25 -40.15 -34.58
N ALA A 654 -20.24 -39.99 -33.74
CA ALA A 654 -19.98 -38.73 -33.06
C ALA A 654 -19.64 -37.60 -34.06
N SER A 655 -18.85 -37.91 -35.09
CA SER A 655 -18.49 -36.96 -36.16
C SER A 655 -19.72 -36.47 -36.92
N ALA A 656 -20.64 -37.36 -37.30
CA ALA A 656 -21.90 -37.00 -37.95
C ALA A 656 -22.75 -36.03 -37.10
N HIS A 657 -22.98 -36.37 -35.84
CA HIS A 657 -23.74 -35.51 -34.92
C HIS A 657 -23.10 -34.15 -34.69
N LEU A 658 -21.77 -34.08 -34.62
CA LEU A 658 -21.05 -32.82 -34.41
C LEU A 658 -21.06 -31.95 -35.67
N ALA A 659 -20.91 -32.54 -36.85
CA ALA A 659 -21.00 -31.87 -38.13
C ALA A 659 -22.42 -31.33 -38.38
N TRP A 660 -23.46 -32.12 -38.10
CA TRP A 660 -24.85 -31.68 -38.20
C TRP A 660 -25.18 -30.52 -37.25
N ARG A 661 -24.73 -30.58 -35.99
CA ARG A 661 -24.89 -29.44 -35.05
C ARG A 661 -24.16 -28.19 -35.53
N GLU A 662 -22.99 -28.35 -36.16
CA GLU A 662 -22.25 -27.23 -36.74
C GLU A 662 -23.00 -26.59 -37.91
N LEU A 663 -23.62 -27.40 -38.78
CA LEU A 663 -24.53 -26.92 -39.82
C LEU A 663 -25.70 -26.15 -39.21
N GLN A 664 -26.38 -26.68 -38.20
CA GLN A 664 -27.48 -25.98 -37.52
C GLN A 664 -27.04 -24.62 -36.93
N ASP A 665 -25.86 -24.56 -36.31
CA ASP A 665 -25.31 -23.30 -35.79
C ASP A 665 -24.99 -22.31 -36.93
N LEU A 666 -24.48 -22.78 -38.09
CA LEU A 666 -24.30 -21.95 -39.29
C LEU A 666 -25.62 -21.40 -39.82
N LEU A 667 -26.67 -22.22 -39.90
CA LEU A 667 -27.98 -21.77 -40.34
C LEU A 667 -28.56 -20.69 -39.42
N ILE A 668 -28.35 -20.80 -38.10
CA ILE A 668 -28.71 -19.75 -37.15
C ILE A 668 -27.88 -18.47 -37.39
N ASP A 669 -26.59 -18.62 -37.68
CA ASP A 669 -25.69 -17.48 -37.90
C ASP A 669 -26.04 -16.68 -39.16
N TYR A 670 -26.41 -17.37 -40.24
CA TYR A 670 -26.80 -16.79 -41.54
C TYR A 670 -28.32 -16.52 -41.67
N ASP A 671 -29.08 -16.77 -40.61
CA ASP A 671 -30.54 -16.54 -40.53
C ASP A 671 -31.41 -17.43 -41.47
N TYR A 672 -30.94 -18.63 -41.78
CA TYR A 672 -31.65 -19.66 -42.57
C TYR A 672 -32.29 -20.72 -41.66
N GLN A 673 -33.08 -20.29 -40.67
CA GLN A 673 -33.69 -21.21 -39.71
C GLN A 673 -34.90 -21.94 -40.29
N GLY A 674 -34.93 -23.26 -40.11
CA GLY A 674 -36.09 -24.10 -40.40
C GLY A 674 -36.98 -24.37 -39.20
N PRO A 675 -38.14 -25.00 -39.39
CA PRO A 675 -38.94 -25.54 -38.30
C PRO A 675 -38.11 -26.54 -37.48
N PRO A 676 -38.12 -26.46 -36.13
CA PRO A 676 -37.32 -27.33 -35.29
C PRO A 676 -37.71 -28.82 -35.35
N SER A 677 -38.85 -29.14 -35.96
CA SER A 677 -39.39 -30.50 -36.14
C SER A 677 -39.02 -31.15 -37.48
N GLU A 678 -38.27 -30.46 -38.34
CA GLU A 678 -37.94 -30.97 -39.66
C GLU A 678 -36.86 -32.05 -39.62
N THR A 679 -36.94 -33.02 -40.54
CA THR A 679 -35.95 -34.11 -40.66
C THR A 679 -34.64 -33.60 -41.28
N PRO A 680 -33.50 -34.29 -41.03
CA PRO A 680 -32.23 -33.89 -41.65
C PRO A 680 -32.30 -33.81 -43.18
N ARG A 681 -32.94 -34.79 -43.83
CA ARG A 681 -33.19 -34.74 -45.28
C ARG A 681 -34.10 -33.59 -45.70
N GLY A 682 -35.20 -33.34 -44.99
CA GLY A 682 -36.07 -32.19 -45.28
C GLY A 682 -35.36 -30.84 -45.14
N THR A 683 -34.48 -30.71 -44.15
CA THR A 683 -33.60 -29.53 -44.02
C THR A 683 -32.63 -29.42 -45.20
N ALA A 684 -32.07 -30.53 -45.69
CA ALA A 684 -31.18 -30.52 -46.85
C ALA A 684 -31.89 -30.07 -48.12
N ASP A 685 -33.03 -30.69 -48.44
CA ASP A 685 -33.84 -30.38 -49.61
C ASP A 685 -34.23 -28.89 -49.62
N ARG A 686 -34.69 -28.37 -48.47
CA ARG A 686 -35.03 -26.95 -48.36
C ARG A 686 -33.81 -26.05 -48.62
N LEU A 687 -32.63 -26.39 -48.13
CA LEU A 687 -31.45 -25.54 -48.32
C LEU A 687 -30.98 -25.52 -49.78
N VAL A 688 -31.18 -26.62 -50.51
CA VAL A 688 -30.97 -26.65 -51.97
C VAL A 688 -31.99 -25.80 -52.71
N GLU A 689 -33.24 -25.72 -52.25
CA GLU A 689 -34.27 -24.88 -52.91
C GLU A 689 -34.22 -23.40 -52.50
N ARG A 690 -33.93 -23.12 -51.22
CA ARG A 690 -33.92 -21.79 -50.57
C ARG A 690 -32.93 -21.85 -49.40
N PRO A 691 -31.65 -21.45 -49.58
CA PRO A 691 -31.17 -20.33 -50.38
C PRO A 691 -30.67 -20.59 -51.81
N LYS A 692 -31.00 -21.72 -52.45
CA LYS A 692 -30.39 -22.15 -53.74
C LYS A 692 -28.91 -22.48 -53.61
N LEU A 693 -28.54 -23.36 -52.67
CA LEU A 693 -27.18 -23.89 -52.64
C LEU A 693 -26.88 -24.60 -53.97
N THR A 694 -25.71 -24.33 -54.56
CA THR A 694 -25.30 -24.93 -55.85
C THR A 694 -23.99 -25.71 -55.73
N GLY A 695 -23.74 -26.60 -56.70
CA GLY A 695 -22.48 -27.35 -56.80
C GLY A 695 -22.12 -28.14 -55.55
N GLU A 696 -20.87 -27.99 -55.11
CA GLU A 696 -20.29 -28.69 -53.95
C GLU A 696 -21.03 -28.42 -52.64
N ALA A 697 -21.68 -27.26 -52.50
CA ALA A 697 -22.47 -26.96 -51.31
C ALA A 697 -23.79 -27.75 -51.27
N ALA A 698 -24.45 -27.96 -52.41
CA ALA A 698 -25.67 -28.76 -52.48
C ALA A 698 -25.39 -30.22 -52.14
N GLU A 699 -24.35 -30.79 -52.73
CA GLU A 699 -23.87 -32.15 -52.42
C GLU A 699 -23.47 -32.26 -50.94
N GLY A 700 -22.74 -31.27 -50.43
CA GLY A 700 -22.29 -31.23 -49.03
C GLY A 700 -23.42 -31.28 -48.02
N VAL A 701 -24.55 -30.59 -48.25
CA VAL A 701 -25.70 -30.68 -47.31
C VAL A 701 -26.35 -32.06 -47.33
N HIS A 702 -26.49 -32.70 -48.50
CA HIS A 702 -27.03 -34.07 -48.58
C HIS A 702 -26.12 -35.10 -47.92
N VAL A 703 -24.80 -34.95 -48.06
CA VAL A 703 -23.80 -35.78 -47.34
C VAL A 703 -23.97 -35.63 -45.82
N LEU A 704 -24.11 -34.39 -45.33
CA LEU A 704 -24.33 -34.12 -43.90
C LEU A 704 -25.64 -34.71 -43.37
N ALA A 705 -26.73 -34.59 -44.14
CA ALA A 705 -28.03 -35.14 -43.76
C ALA A 705 -28.02 -36.67 -43.75
N THR A 706 -27.42 -37.30 -44.76
CA THR A 706 -27.32 -38.76 -44.86
C THR A 706 -26.46 -39.33 -43.74
N ALA A 707 -25.34 -38.68 -43.42
CA ALA A 707 -24.49 -39.10 -42.30
C ALA A 707 -25.21 -38.99 -40.95
N GLU A 708 -25.99 -37.92 -40.72
CA GLU A 708 -26.79 -37.77 -39.49
C GLU A 708 -27.92 -38.80 -39.41
N GLU A 709 -28.60 -39.10 -40.52
CA GLU A 709 -29.64 -40.13 -40.58
C GLU A 709 -29.05 -41.52 -40.33
N THR A 710 -27.91 -41.83 -40.94
CA THR A 710 -27.19 -43.09 -40.72
C THR A 710 -26.78 -43.22 -39.26
N ALA A 711 -26.17 -42.17 -38.68
CA ALA A 711 -25.78 -42.15 -37.26
C ALA A 711 -26.97 -42.32 -36.30
N ARG A 712 -28.18 -41.89 -36.67
CA ARG A 712 -29.39 -41.99 -35.83
C ARG A 712 -30.16 -43.29 -35.99
N TYR A 713 -30.23 -43.82 -37.20
CA TYR A 713 -31.21 -44.85 -37.57
C TYR A 713 -30.58 -46.13 -38.12
N SER A 714 -29.31 -46.11 -38.52
CA SER A 714 -28.59 -47.31 -38.99
C SER A 714 -27.96 -48.06 -37.83
N VAL A 715 -27.88 -49.39 -37.96
CA VAL A 715 -27.11 -50.25 -37.06
C VAL A 715 -25.60 -50.09 -37.29
N HIS A 716 -25.20 -49.77 -38.52
CA HIS A 716 -23.81 -49.52 -38.88
C HIS A 716 -23.53 -48.02 -38.91
N PRO A 717 -22.48 -47.54 -38.22
CA PRO A 717 -22.09 -46.14 -38.25
C PRO A 717 -21.62 -45.72 -39.65
N PRO A 718 -21.55 -44.41 -39.94
CA PRO A 718 -20.89 -43.91 -41.13
C PRO A 718 -19.44 -44.42 -41.21
N ASP A 719 -19.02 -44.82 -42.40
CA ASP A 719 -17.64 -45.25 -42.69
C ASP A 719 -16.65 -44.09 -42.54
N ASP A 720 -15.38 -44.43 -42.33
CA ASP A 720 -14.32 -43.44 -42.09
C ASP A 720 -14.14 -42.47 -43.27
N GLU A 721 -14.34 -42.95 -44.51
CA GLU A 721 -14.30 -42.12 -45.71
C GLU A 721 -15.41 -41.05 -45.73
N THR A 722 -16.62 -41.38 -45.27
CA THR A 722 -17.69 -40.40 -45.10
C THR A 722 -17.38 -39.45 -43.95
N ALA A 723 -16.86 -39.96 -42.84
CA ALA A 723 -16.50 -39.15 -41.67
C ALA A 723 -15.45 -38.07 -42.00
N ASP A 724 -14.46 -38.40 -42.83
CA ASP A 724 -13.41 -37.45 -43.27
C ASP A 724 -13.95 -36.37 -44.21
N ARG A 725 -14.98 -36.69 -45.00
CA ARG A 725 -15.63 -35.73 -45.92
C ARG A 725 -16.53 -34.71 -45.21
N LEU A 726 -17.02 -35.00 -44.00
CA LEU A 726 -17.97 -34.12 -43.28
C LEU A 726 -17.41 -32.71 -43.02
N ALA A 727 -16.13 -32.58 -42.70
CA ALA A 727 -15.51 -31.29 -42.45
C ALA A 727 -15.44 -30.43 -43.72
N GLY A 728 -15.13 -31.06 -44.86
CA GLY A 728 -15.13 -30.44 -46.19
C GLY A 728 -16.54 -29.99 -46.58
N ALA A 729 -17.54 -30.86 -46.40
CA ALA A 729 -18.95 -30.56 -46.66
C ALA A 729 -19.46 -29.34 -45.88
N VAL A 730 -19.18 -29.26 -44.57
CA VAL A 730 -19.52 -28.07 -43.77
C VAL A 730 -18.78 -26.81 -44.27
N GLY A 731 -17.55 -26.98 -44.74
CA GLY A 731 -16.73 -25.92 -45.34
C GLY A 731 -17.37 -25.34 -46.61
N ALA A 732 -17.77 -26.20 -47.54
CA ALA A 732 -18.42 -25.83 -48.80
C ALA A 732 -19.74 -25.08 -48.57
N VAL A 733 -20.60 -25.61 -47.68
CA VAL A 733 -21.87 -24.98 -47.32
C VAL A 733 -21.65 -23.60 -46.70
N ARG A 734 -20.66 -23.46 -45.81
CA ARG A 734 -20.33 -22.16 -45.21
C ARG A 734 -19.84 -21.16 -46.26
N ALA A 735 -19.00 -21.60 -47.20
CA ALA A 735 -18.47 -20.72 -48.25
C ALA A 735 -19.61 -20.16 -49.11
N GLU A 736 -20.55 -21.01 -49.51
CA GLU A 736 -21.73 -20.63 -50.30
C GLU A 736 -22.70 -19.75 -49.51
N LEU A 737 -22.98 -20.06 -48.24
CA LEU A 737 -23.80 -19.16 -47.40
C LEU A 737 -23.12 -17.80 -47.18
N ALA A 738 -21.78 -17.75 -47.18
CA ALA A 738 -21.05 -16.50 -47.08
C ALA A 738 -21.21 -15.62 -48.34
N THR A 739 -21.32 -16.19 -49.54
CA THR A 739 -21.52 -15.41 -50.78
C THR A 739 -22.83 -14.61 -50.73
N HIS A 740 -23.87 -15.19 -50.14
CA HIS A 740 -25.19 -14.60 -49.96
C HIS A 740 -25.25 -13.51 -48.86
N ALA A 741 -24.24 -13.44 -47.98
CA ALA A 741 -24.16 -12.42 -46.94
C ALA A 741 -23.35 -11.19 -47.40
N GLY A 742 -23.93 -9.99 -47.27
CA GLY A 742 -23.24 -8.72 -47.50
C GLY A 742 -22.05 -8.49 -46.56
N ARG A 743 -21.16 -7.53 -46.89
CA ARG A 743 -19.93 -7.25 -46.13
C ARG A 743 -20.18 -7.02 -44.62
N THR A 744 -21.22 -6.27 -44.27
CA THR A 744 -21.63 -6.01 -42.88
C THR A 744 -22.18 -7.27 -42.19
N GLY A 745 -22.91 -8.12 -42.92
CA GLY A 745 -23.41 -9.41 -42.43
C GLY A 745 -22.27 -10.38 -42.08
N ARG A 746 -21.24 -10.46 -42.94
CA ARG A 746 -20.05 -11.29 -42.68
C ARG A 746 -19.28 -10.85 -41.44
N LEU A 747 -19.04 -9.54 -41.29
CA LEU A 747 -18.41 -8.96 -40.10
C LEU A 747 -19.22 -9.25 -38.82
N ARG A 748 -20.55 -9.11 -38.88
CA ARG A 748 -21.45 -9.44 -37.76
C ARG A 748 -21.33 -10.91 -37.35
N ILE A 749 -21.28 -11.83 -38.31
CA ILE A 749 -21.17 -13.28 -38.04
C ILE A 749 -19.81 -13.65 -37.46
N ILE A 750 -18.74 -12.99 -37.91
CA ILE A 750 -17.37 -13.24 -37.41
C ILE A 750 -17.21 -12.74 -35.96
N LEU A 751 -17.64 -11.52 -35.66
CA LEU A 751 -17.47 -10.91 -34.33
C LEU A 751 -18.56 -11.35 -33.34
N PHE A 752 -19.82 -11.39 -33.80
CA PHE A 752 -21.01 -11.60 -32.96
C PHE A 752 -21.94 -12.70 -33.52
N PRO A 753 -21.48 -13.95 -33.62
CA PRO A 753 -22.27 -15.04 -34.18
C PRO A 753 -23.57 -15.26 -33.39
N PRO A 754 -24.75 -15.15 -34.04
CA PRO A 754 -26.06 -15.32 -33.40
C PRO A 754 -26.22 -16.62 -32.63
N SER A 755 -25.66 -17.73 -33.11
CA SER A 755 -25.67 -19.04 -32.43
C SER A 755 -25.04 -18.99 -31.04
N VAL A 756 -23.87 -18.34 -30.92
CA VAL A 756 -23.15 -18.18 -29.64
C VAL A 756 -23.90 -17.22 -28.73
N LEU A 757 -24.38 -16.10 -29.26
CA LEU A 757 -25.13 -15.11 -28.48
C LEU A 757 -26.45 -15.66 -27.93
N ARG A 758 -27.20 -16.44 -28.73
CA ARG A 758 -28.42 -17.13 -28.28
C ARG A 758 -28.10 -18.11 -27.16
N ALA A 759 -27.03 -18.89 -27.31
CA ALA A 759 -26.58 -19.81 -26.27
C ALA A 759 -26.17 -19.07 -24.98
N TRP A 760 -25.54 -17.89 -25.09
CA TRP A 760 -25.18 -17.04 -23.95
C TRP A 760 -26.42 -16.45 -23.27
N ARG A 761 -27.36 -15.87 -24.04
CA ARG A 761 -28.62 -15.34 -23.50
C ARG A 761 -29.42 -16.42 -22.77
N ALA A 762 -29.53 -17.61 -23.36
CA ALA A 762 -30.19 -18.74 -22.71
C ALA A 762 -29.44 -19.22 -21.45
N ALA A 763 -28.11 -19.14 -21.42
CA ALA A 763 -27.33 -19.45 -20.22
C ALA A 763 -27.51 -18.39 -19.12
N MET A 764 -27.54 -17.11 -19.48
CA MET A 764 -27.78 -16.00 -18.56
C MET A 764 -29.20 -16.03 -18.01
N SER A 765 -30.23 -16.23 -18.84
CA SER A 765 -31.62 -16.29 -18.38
C SER A 765 -31.87 -17.44 -17.41
N ARG A 766 -31.26 -18.62 -17.65
CA ARG A 766 -31.28 -19.74 -16.69
C ARG A 766 -30.53 -19.41 -15.40
N GLY A 767 -29.47 -18.61 -15.46
CA GLY A 767 -28.73 -18.12 -14.30
C GLY A 767 -29.57 -17.17 -13.44
N VAL A 768 -30.16 -16.15 -14.08
CA VAL A 768 -31.01 -15.14 -13.43
C VAL A 768 -32.29 -15.75 -12.87
N ALA A 769 -32.94 -16.65 -13.59
CA ALA A 769 -34.10 -17.38 -13.08
C ALA A 769 -33.72 -18.27 -11.88
N GLY A 770 -32.52 -18.87 -11.89
CA GLY A 770 -32.00 -19.64 -10.76
C GLY A 770 -31.73 -18.78 -9.52
N THR A 771 -31.13 -17.60 -9.68
CA THR A 771 -30.86 -16.68 -8.57
C THR A 771 -32.12 -16.02 -8.04
N ALA A 772 -33.05 -15.58 -8.90
CA ALA A 772 -34.35 -15.04 -8.51
C ALA A 772 -35.17 -16.07 -7.72
N ASN A 773 -35.20 -17.33 -8.18
CA ASN A 773 -35.86 -18.42 -7.46
C ASN A 773 -35.16 -18.76 -6.13
N ALA A 774 -33.84 -18.57 -6.02
CA ALA A 774 -33.11 -18.74 -4.77
C ALA A 774 -33.42 -17.61 -3.78
N LEU A 775 -33.46 -16.36 -4.23
CA LEU A 775 -33.81 -15.18 -3.43
C LEU A 775 -35.26 -15.23 -2.94
N ALA A 776 -36.20 -15.60 -3.81
CA ALA A 776 -37.61 -15.75 -3.46
C ALA A 776 -37.80 -16.84 -2.38
N ARG A 777 -37.07 -17.96 -2.49
CA ARG A 777 -37.11 -19.04 -1.48
C ARG A 777 -36.41 -18.67 -0.18
N ALA A 778 -35.30 -17.91 -0.23
CA ALA A 778 -34.63 -17.38 0.96
C ALA A 778 -35.55 -16.42 1.73
N ARG A 779 -36.20 -15.49 1.03
CA ARG A 779 -37.20 -14.57 1.59
C ARG A 779 -38.38 -15.34 2.21
N GLY A 780 -38.84 -16.41 1.56
CA GLY A 780 -39.89 -17.28 2.10
C GLY A 780 -39.50 -18.07 3.37
N ARG A 781 -38.22 -18.42 3.54
CA ARG A 781 -37.71 -19.09 4.75
C ARG A 781 -37.49 -18.12 5.90
N VAL A 782 -36.94 -16.94 5.63
CA VAL A 782 -36.81 -15.87 6.63
C VAL A 782 -38.18 -15.46 7.15
N ARG A 783 -39.17 -15.32 6.25
CA ARG A 783 -40.56 -15.04 6.65
C ARG A 783 -41.16 -16.15 7.51
N ARG A 784 -40.86 -17.43 7.24
CA ARG A 784 -41.31 -18.58 8.05
C ARG A 784 -40.61 -18.67 9.42
N LEU A 785 -39.32 -18.37 9.49
CA LEU A 785 -38.57 -18.30 10.76
C LEU A 785 -39.09 -17.15 11.63
N LEU A 786 -39.31 -15.97 11.04
CA LEU A 786 -39.86 -14.81 11.75
C LEU A 786 -41.29 -15.07 12.23
N THR A 787 -42.15 -15.69 11.42
CA THR A 787 -43.52 -16.06 11.85
C THR A 787 -43.52 -17.20 12.89
N GLY A 788 -42.55 -18.11 12.86
CA GLY A 788 -42.35 -19.13 13.89
C GLY A 788 -41.93 -18.54 15.23
N LEU A 789 -40.99 -17.58 15.23
CA LEU A 789 -40.55 -16.86 16.42
C LEU A 789 -41.67 -16.01 17.04
N ILE A 790 -42.51 -15.37 16.21
CA ILE A 790 -43.66 -14.60 16.68
C ILE A 790 -44.74 -15.51 17.30
N ARG A 791 -44.98 -16.71 16.73
CA ARG A 791 -45.90 -17.70 17.32
C ARG A 791 -45.39 -18.32 18.63
N ALA A 792 -44.08 -18.50 18.78
CA ALA A 792 -43.49 -19.02 20.02
C ALA A 792 -43.60 -18.03 21.19
N ARG A 793 -43.60 -16.71 20.91
CA ARG A 793 -43.77 -15.66 21.91
C ARG A 793 -45.21 -15.41 22.36
N GLY A 794 -46.21 -15.89 21.61
CA GLY A 794 -47.63 -15.76 21.95
C GLY A 794 -48.22 -16.93 22.74
N ARG A 795 -47.39 -17.90 23.16
CA ARG A 795 -47.78 -19.07 23.97
C ARG A 795 -46.98 -19.19 25.27
N ALA A 796 -46.20 -18.17 25.61
CA ALA A 796 -45.48 -18.07 26.89
C ALA A 796 -46.25 -17.15 27.84
#